data_AF-A0A3A8F7R6-F1
#
_entry.id   AF-A0A3A8F7R6-F1
#
_cell.length_a   1.000
_cell.length_b   1.000
_cell.length_c   1.000
_cell.angle_alpha   90.00
_cell.angle_beta   90.00
_cell.angle_gamma   90.00
#
_symmetry.space_group_name_H-M   'P 1'
#
loop_
_entity.id
_entity.type
_entity.pdbx_description
1 polymer ?
#
loop_
_entity_poly.entity_id
_entity_poly.type
_entity_poly.pdbx_seq_one_letter_code
_entity_poly.pdbx_strand_id
1 'polypeptide(L)'
;MKIQKISEIKNFSIFKDFKWDDNLSLGNNQTYDFKDINIFYGRNYSGKTSLSKIIRSLETKKIPDKYDSPDFKIKLADNREITHISLQNFNHPIHVYNSDFVKENLKFIHNEDDDIESFLVTLGGENQQILDRIRVLEAELGSNEASSKSGIYLFIQNKDKDVNDACENHDSKKRNLDKLLSDKATRSSDSIKNQHENFGNIRYDKRNLEADISEVQKSNYQVLTDHQKEEKRALVKQTELPSPPNIPKYTLNFSSLVQATNETLKTVVNLSGKIEELTNNPTLNSWVQTGHQLHHDRDTCAFCSNKISDERAENLKQHFNQEFQLLQSRISKGIQLLDNDLENEIFKFTLDITPYYPHYHSKLSALKSNLDSVFSQQKASLKQLKVILEQKKKNPFIELESINPQDYSLEITTILEQVSDIRSECIQFNSDLKAEQIQAKNALRLDHVYDFLQSINHYQLTSDIEQAFQTIEPLKNELKNLTDRKDIILSEIKTEEAKLKSEGEACKRINEILQHDFGHQYLSLEPIETANINGQSIKFEIQRLRNGNKTKAHNLSEGECSLISFCYFLAKIQDDLDQDKKPIIWIDDPICSLDSNHIFFIYSLINEKICGLKKFSQLFISTHNLDFLKYLKRLNNSFNNNGVTPNLKIAKFLIQRFENHSMISKMPNYLSEYATEFNYLFNQIHTCASTNLLSDHNHSFFYNFSNNARKFIEIYSFYKFPTYFREDDERLKNFWNDEIYRLFIGRVNNEYSHCAGVLERGMSLMDVPEMHRVAKAIIQKVKEDTQQYTALLESINIDIANDPLNSPQIAVA
;
A
#
# COMPACT_ATOMS: atom_id res chain seq x y z
N MET A 1 2.04 -17.09 30.72
CA MET A 1 0.77 -17.38 31.43
C MET A 1 1.03 -18.37 32.55
N LYS A 2 0.32 -18.36 33.68
CA LYS A 2 0.48 -19.37 34.76
C LYS A 2 -0.88 -19.79 35.32
N ILE A 3 -1.01 -21.06 35.70
CA ILE A 3 -2.12 -21.61 36.49
C ILE A 3 -1.84 -21.29 37.96
N GLN A 4 -2.79 -20.61 38.61
CA GLN A 4 -2.68 -20.27 40.02
C GLN A 4 -3.08 -21.46 40.90
N LYS A 5 -4.25 -22.06 40.62
CA LYS A 5 -4.81 -23.19 41.37
C LYS A 5 -5.93 -23.90 40.61
N ILE A 6 -6.21 -25.15 40.97
CA ILE A 6 -7.43 -25.86 40.54
C ILE A 6 -8.50 -25.55 41.58
N SER A 7 -9.26 -24.47 41.38
CA SER A 7 -10.15 -23.88 42.39
C SER A 7 -11.17 -24.86 42.94
N GLU A 8 -11.80 -25.66 42.06
CA GLU A 8 -12.82 -26.63 42.44
C GLU A 8 -12.77 -27.86 41.51
N ILE A 9 -12.97 -29.05 42.07
CA ILE A 9 -13.23 -30.29 41.32
C ILE A 9 -14.48 -30.91 41.94
N LYS A 10 -15.65 -30.58 41.38
CA LYS A 10 -16.94 -31.10 41.89
C LYS A 10 -17.10 -32.57 41.57
N ASN A 11 -16.80 -32.96 40.34
CA ASN A 11 -16.89 -34.35 39.92
C ASN A 11 -15.86 -34.66 38.84
N PHE A 12 -14.81 -35.39 39.18
CA PHE A 12 -13.86 -35.91 38.19
C PHE A 12 -13.15 -37.15 38.73
N SER A 13 -13.49 -38.32 38.20
CA SER A 13 -12.92 -39.60 38.64
C SER A 13 -13.13 -39.83 40.14
N ILE A 14 -12.04 -39.92 40.92
CA ILE A 14 -12.07 -40.08 42.37
C ILE A 14 -12.08 -38.75 43.14
N PHE A 15 -12.03 -37.59 42.47
CA PHE A 15 -12.22 -36.30 43.13
C PHE A 15 -13.72 -35.95 43.14
N LYS A 16 -14.26 -35.72 44.35
CA LYS A 16 -15.65 -35.34 44.60
C LYS A 16 -15.66 -34.13 45.52
N ASP A 17 -16.30 -33.03 45.09
CA ASP A 17 -16.47 -31.77 45.82
C ASP A 17 -15.18 -31.20 46.45
N PHE A 18 -14.05 -31.37 45.77
CA PHE A 18 -12.78 -30.84 46.25
C PHE A 18 -12.71 -29.32 46.03
N LYS A 19 -12.42 -28.57 47.09
CA LYS A 19 -12.19 -27.12 47.05
C LYS A 19 -10.76 -26.79 47.47
N TRP A 20 -10.05 -26.05 46.63
CA TRP A 20 -8.65 -25.72 46.87
C TRP A 20 -8.46 -24.88 48.14
N ASP A 21 -9.30 -23.87 48.31
CA ASP A 21 -9.11 -22.85 49.35
C ASP A 21 -9.37 -23.41 50.75
N ASP A 22 -10.23 -24.41 50.87
CA ASP A 22 -10.54 -25.08 52.13
C ASP A 22 -9.39 -26.00 52.56
N ASN A 23 -8.81 -26.75 51.61
CA ASN A 23 -7.81 -27.80 51.89
C ASN A 23 -6.36 -27.29 51.94
N LEU A 24 -6.10 -26.11 51.36
CA LEU A 24 -4.77 -25.52 51.24
C LEU A 24 -4.69 -24.12 51.86
N SER A 25 -5.59 -23.81 52.81
CA SER A 25 -5.54 -22.58 53.59
C SER A 25 -4.30 -22.54 54.48
N LEU A 26 -3.60 -21.40 54.46
CA LEU A 26 -2.49 -21.09 55.37
C LEU A 26 -2.93 -20.16 56.51
N GLY A 27 -4.23 -19.84 56.60
CA GLY A 27 -4.77 -18.77 57.44
C GLY A 27 -4.61 -17.37 56.81
N ASN A 28 -5.21 -16.35 57.43
CA ASN A 28 -5.10 -14.93 57.02
C ASN A 28 -5.42 -14.66 55.53
N ASN A 29 -6.44 -15.33 54.96
CA ASN A 29 -6.80 -15.26 53.53
C ASN A 29 -5.67 -15.63 52.55
N GLN A 30 -4.68 -16.41 53.00
CA GLN A 30 -3.61 -16.92 52.14
C GLN A 30 -3.81 -18.40 51.82
N THR A 31 -3.57 -18.77 50.57
CA THR A 31 -3.69 -20.14 50.06
C THR A 31 -2.34 -20.65 49.55
N TYR A 32 -2.08 -21.95 49.73
CA TYR A 32 -0.89 -22.61 49.22
C TYR A 32 -1.05 -22.93 47.72
N ASP A 33 -0.87 -21.89 46.90
CA ASP A 33 -1.03 -21.92 45.44
C ASP A 33 0.20 -22.47 44.70
N PHE A 34 0.01 -22.82 43.42
CA PHE A 34 1.09 -23.26 42.54
C PHE A 34 2.21 -22.22 42.38
N LYS A 35 3.41 -22.72 42.14
CA LYS A 35 4.65 -21.97 41.90
C LYS A 35 5.25 -22.32 40.54
N ASP A 36 6.53 -22.04 40.34
CA ASP A 36 7.23 -22.30 39.07
C ASP A 36 7.44 -23.80 38.88
N ILE A 37 7.78 -24.53 39.94
CA ILE A 37 7.88 -26.00 39.96
C ILE A 37 6.93 -26.55 41.02
N ASN A 38 6.11 -27.53 40.66
CA ASN A 38 5.07 -28.11 41.52
C ASN A 38 5.23 -29.63 41.55
N ILE A 39 5.61 -30.16 42.71
CA ILE A 39 5.87 -31.59 42.90
C ILE A 39 4.70 -32.22 43.67
N PHE A 40 4.06 -33.23 43.10
CA PHE A 40 3.01 -34.00 43.76
C PHE A 40 3.51 -35.39 44.09
N TYR A 41 3.35 -35.77 45.36
CA TYR A 41 3.51 -37.16 45.78
C TYR A 41 2.14 -37.75 46.10
N GLY A 42 1.91 -38.99 45.70
CA GLY A 42 0.70 -39.72 46.10
C GLY A 42 0.85 -41.20 45.82
N ARG A 43 0.29 -42.05 46.69
CA ARG A 43 0.29 -43.49 46.50
C ARG A 43 -0.44 -43.89 45.20
N ASN A 44 -0.28 -45.14 44.78
CA ASN A 44 -1.09 -45.66 43.68
C ASN A 44 -2.57 -45.50 43.99
N TYR A 45 -3.36 -45.24 42.95
CA TYR A 45 -4.80 -44.97 43.06
C TYR A 45 -5.18 -43.68 43.81
N SER A 46 -4.25 -42.77 44.10
CA SER A 46 -4.54 -41.52 44.83
C SER A 46 -5.16 -40.41 43.98
N GLY A 47 -5.12 -40.50 42.65
CA GLY A 47 -5.75 -39.52 41.73
C GLY A 47 -4.79 -38.64 40.95
N LYS A 48 -3.47 -38.90 41.01
CA LYS A 48 -2.44 -38.18 40.22
C LYS A 48 -2.81 -38.08 38.74
N THR A 49 -3.14 -39.21 38.13
CA THR A 49 -3.54 -39.29 36.72
C THR A 49 -4.87 -38.61 36.42
N SER A 50 -5.78 -38.54 37.40
CA SER A 50 -7.02 -37.76 37.23
C SER A 50 -6.71 -36.27 37.10
N LEU A 51 -5.74 -35.74 37.87
CA LEU A 51 -5.28 -34.35 37.72
C LEU A 51 -4.55 -34.12 36.39
N SER A 52 -3.70 -35.06 35.96
CA SER A 52 -3.02 -34.94 34.66
C SER A 52 -4.03 -34.89 33.51
N LYS A 53 -5.11 -35.66 33.59
CA LYS A 53 -6.21 -35.64 32.61
C LYS A 53 -7.01 -34.33 32.59
N ILE A 54 -7.26 -33.71 33.75
CA ILE A 54 -7.87 -32.36 33.81
C ILE A 54 -7.01 -31.35 33.06
N ILE A 55 -5.69 -31.39 33.26
CA ILE A 55 -4.75 -30.49 32.58
C ILE A 55 -4.62 -30.86 31.09
N ARG A 56 -4.67 -32.14 30.74
CA ARG A 56 -4.67 -32.63 29.34
C ARG A 56 -5.85 -32.07 28.54
N SER A 57 -7.01 -31.87 29.18
CA SER A 57 -8.15 -31.22 28.53
C SER A 57 -7.89 -29.76 28.11
N LEU A 58 -6.96 -29.07 28.78
CA LEU A 58 -6.50 -27.75 28.34
C LEU A 58 -5.60 -27.85 27.09
N GLU A 59 -4.83 -28.93 26.95
CA GLU A 59 -4.01 -29.19 25.75
C GLU A 59 -4.88 -29.58 24.56
N THR A 60 -5.72 -30.61 24.71
CA THR A 60 -6.50 -31.21 23.61
C THR A 60 -7.79 -30.45 23.28
N LYS A 61 -8.18 -29.48 24.11
CA LYS A 61 -9.46 -28.76 24.05
C LYS A 61 -10.69 -29.66 24.15
N LYS A 62 -10.50 -30.88 24.64
CA LYS A 62 -11.53 -31.91 24.74
C LYS A 62 -11.51 -32.52 26.15
N ILE A 63 -12.70 -32.84 26.63
CA ILE A 63 -12.86 -33.61 27.85
C ILE A 63 -12.53 -35.08 27.53
N PRO A 64 -11.88 -35.84 28.42
CA PRO A 64 -11.56 -37.23 28.15
C PRO A 64 -12.82 -38.09 28.10
N ASP A 65 -12.84 -39.09 27.22
CA ASP A 65 -13.98 -40.00 27.09
C ASP A 65 -14.16 -40.86 28.35
N LYS A 66 -15.39 -41.33 28.59
CA LYS A 66 -15.75 -42.25 29.69
C LYS A 66 -15.70 -41.66 31.11
N TYR A 67 -15.90 -40.35 31.26
CA TYR A 67 -16.17 -39.71 32.54
C TYR A 67 -17.62 -39.22 32.60
N ASP A 68 -18.36 -39.62 33.64
CA ASP A 68 -19.74 -39.19 33.84
C ASP A 68 -19.78 -37.76 34.41
N SER A 69 -20.32 -36.82 33.64
CA SER A 69 -20.52 -35.40 34.02
C SER A 69 -19.32 -34.73 34.71
N PRO A 70 -18.17 -34.61 34.04
CA PRO A 70 -16.98 -34.00 34.63
C PRO A 70 -17.18 -32.50 34.87
N ASP A 71 -16.91 -32.04 36.09
CA ASP A 71 -17.01 -30.64 36.49
C ASP A 71 -15.81 -30.22 37.35
N PHE A 72 -15.01 -29.31 36.79
CA PHE A 72 -13.83 -28.71 37.43
C PHE A 72 -13.67 -27.26 37.00
N LYS A 73 -12.92 -26.51 37.81
CA LYS A 73 -12.67 -25.08 37.66
C LYS A 73 -11.21 -24.76 37.98
N ILE A 74 -10.52 -24.14 37.03
CA ILE A 74 -9.11 -23.77 37.11
C ILE A 74 -9.00 -22.25 37.09
N LYS A 75 -8.24 -21.67 38.03
CA LYS A 75 -7.97 -20.24 38.08
C LYS A 75 -6.55 -19.95 37.57
N LEU A 76 -6.46 -19.02 36.63
CA LEU A 76 -5.21 -18.53 36.07
C LEU A 76 -4.69 -17.33 36.88
N ALA A 77 -3.40 -17.03 36.76
CA ALA A 77 -2.74 -15.94 37.48
C ALA A 77 -3.26 -14.53 37.11
N ASP A 78 -3.94 -14.39 35.97
CA ASP A 78 -4.61 -13.16 35.53
C ASP A 78 -6.08 -13.08 36.00
N ASN A 79 -6.47 -13.92 36.96
CA ASN A 79 -7.83 -14.08 37.49
C ASN A 79 -8.88 -14.62 36.51
N ARG A 80 -8.50 -15.06 35.30
CA ARG A 80 -9.44 -15.78 34.43
C ARG A 80 -9.71 -17.19 34.95
N GLU A 81 -10.92 -17.67 34.70
CA GLU A 81 -11.35 -19.00 35.12
C GLU A 81 -11.66 -19.86 33.89
N ILE A 82 -11.06 -21.04 33.85
CA ILE A 82 -11.31 -22.06 32.84
C ILE A 82 -12.12 -23.19 33.49
N THR A 83 -13.19 -23.60 32.82
CA THR A 83 -14.10 -24.67 33.25
C THR A 83 -14.11 -25.77 32.21
N HIS A 84 -14.76 -26.89 32.51
CA HIS A 84 -14.93 -28.02 31.58
C HIS A 84 -15.58 -27.60 30.24
N ILE A 85 -16.41 -26.55 30.19
CA ILE A 85 -17.01 -26.02 28.95
C ILE A 85 -16.20 -24.91 28.26
N SER A 86 -15.25 -24.27 28.94
CA SER A 86 -14.51 -23.10 28.41
C SER A 86 -13.05 -23.42 28.04
N LEU A 87 -12.73 -24.68 27.75
CA LEU A 87 -11.39 -25.16 27.40
C LEU A 87 -10.77 -24.43 26.19
N GLN A 88 -11.61 -24.00 25.24
CA GLN A 88 -11.22 -23.25 24.04
C GLN A 88 -10.63 -21.86 24.36
N ASN A 89 -10.93 -21.29 25.53
CA ASN A 89 -10.47 -19.95 25.91
C ASN A 89 -9.00 -19.93 26.38
N PHE A 90 -8.36 -21.09 26.51
CA PHE A 90 -6.99 -21.22 26.98
C PHE A 90 -5.99 -21.25 25.80
N ASN A 91 -5.33 -20.14 25.47
CA ASN A 91 -4.48 -20.08 24.26
C ASN A 91 -2.98 -20.20 24.53
N HIS A 92 -2.58 -20.53 25.77
CA HIS A 92 -1.16 -20.65 26.12
C HIS A 92 -0.66 -22.08 25.84
N PRO A 93 0.56 -22.26 25.30
CA PRO A 93 1.12 -23.59 25.07
C PRO A 93 1.19 -24.43 26.35
N ILE A 94 0.63 -25.64 26.31
CA ILE A 94 0.62 -26.58 27.42
C ILE A 94 0.87 -27.99 26.90
N HIS A 95 1.72 -28.74 27.58
CA HIS A 95 2.13 -30.09 27.18
C HIS A 95 2.02 -31.04 28.36
N VAL A 96 1.27 -32.11 28.20
CA VAL A 96 1.00 -33.10 29.26
C VAL A 96 1.53 -34.47 28.85
N TYR A 97 2.49 -34.97 29.63
CA TYR A 97 2.94 -36.35 29.60
C TYR A 97 2.14 -37.18 30.60
N ASN A 98 1.29 -38.08 30.11
CA ASN A 98 0.54 -39.04 30.92
C ASN A 98 0.23 -40.31 30.10
N SER A 99 -0.46 -41.28 30.71
CA SER A 99 -0.81 -42.53 30.02
C SER A 99 -1.67 -42.36 28.76
N ASP A 100 -2.47 -41.31 28.65
CA ASP A 100 -3.28 -41.04 27.44
C ASP A 100 -2.36 -40.53 26.31
N PHE A 101 -1.41 -39.64 26.62
CA PHE A 101 -0.37 -39.22 25.67
C PHE A 101 0.41 -40.41 25.12
N VAL A 102 0.84 -41.35 25.98
CA VAL A 102 1.57 -42.54 25.52
C VAL A 102 0.71 -43.38 24.56
N LYS A 103 -0.55 -43.64 24.91
CA LYS A 103 -1.47 -44.44 24.08
C LYS A 103 -1.81 -43.80 22.74
N GLU A 104 -1.99 -42.48 22.71
CA GLU A 104 -2.36 -41.73 21.51
C GLU A 104 -1.20 -41.68 20.51
N ASN A 105 0.02 -41.42 21.00
CA ASN A 105 1.16 -41.07 20.15
C ASN A 105 2.11 -42.26 19.89
N LEU A 106 2.03 -43.34 20.69
CA LEU A 106 2.97 -44.46 20.65
C LEU A 106 2.22 -45.81 20.61
N LYS A 107 1.34 -45.97 19.62
CA LYS A 107 0.46 -47.14 19.45
C LYS A 107 1.22 -48.48 19.36
N PHE A 108 2.43 -48.47 18.81
CA PHE A 108 3.31 -49.64 18.73
C PHE A 108 3.64 -50.28 20.09
N ILE A 109 3.56 -49.52 21.20
CA ILE A 109 3.78 -50.04 22.57
C ILE A 109 2.67 -51.04 22.96
N HIS A 110 1.50 -50.93 22.33
CA HIS A 110 0.32 -51.74 22.64
C HIS A 110 -0.06 -52.73 21.53
N ASN A 111 0.48 -52.57 20.32
CA ASN A 111 0.22 -53.44 19.18
C ASN A 111 1.49 -53.61 18.33
N GLU A 112 2.04 -54.82 18.26
CA GLU A 112 3.39 -55.09 17.72
C GLU A 112 3.51 -54.91 16.19
N ASP A 113 2.38 -54.91 15.49
CA ASP A 113 2.26 -54.67 14.05
C ASP A 113 2.05 -53.19 13.69
N ASP A 114 1.77 -52.33 14.67
CA ASP A 114 1.59 -50.90 14.45
C ASP A 114 2.94 -50.16 14.48
N ASP A 115 3.13 -49.22 13.56
CA ASP A 115 4.31 -48.34 13.52
C ASP A 115 4.06 -47.06 14.34
N ILE A 116 5.12 -46.27 14.59
CA ILE A 116 4.97 -44.94 15.19
C ILE A 116 4.39 -43.99 14.15
N GLU A 117 3.26 -43.35 14.47
CA GLU A 117 2.69 -42.28 13.66
C GLU A 117 3.69 -41.12 13.53
N SER A 118 3.76 -40.49 12.36
CA SER A 118 4.68 -39.37 12.14
C SER A 118 4.47 -38.25 13.16
N PHE A 119 5.53 -37.53 13.54
CA PHE A 119 5.52 -36.38 14.46
C PHE A 119 4.43 -35.34 14.13
N LEU A 120 4.02 -35.26 12.86
CA LEU A 120 2.96 -34.37 12.41
C LEU A 120 1.53 -34.91 12.60
N VAL A 121 1.30 -36.23 12.67
CA VAL A 121 -0.03 -36.79 12.97
C VAL A 121 -0.46 -36.40 14.39
N THR A 122 0.51 -36.31 15.31
CA THR A 122 0.32 -35.89 16.71
C THR A 122 0.29 -34.35 16.90
N LEU A 123 0.61 -33.61 15.83
CA LEU A 123 0.41 -32.16 15.65
C LEU A 123 -0.79 -31.81 14.74
N GLY A 124 -1.56 -32.81 14.29
CA GLY A 124 -2.78 -32.62 13.48
C GLY A 124 -2.58 -32.41 11.98
N GLY A 125 -1.43 -32.79 11.41
CA GLY A 125 -1.17 -32.78 9.97
C GLY A 125 -1.00 -34.18 9.40
N GLU A 126 -1.83 -34.57 8.44
CA GLU A 126 -1.59 -35.79 7.66
C GLU A 126 -0.45 -35.52 6.67
N ASN A 127 0.71 -36.18 6.84
CA ASN A 127 1.85 -36.06 5.92
C ASN A 127 1.47 -36.33 4.46
N GLN A 128 0.47 -37.18 4.24
CA GLN A 128 -0.11 -37.45 2.93
C GLN A 128 -0.74 -36.20 2.31
N GLN A 129 -1.50 -35.41 3.10
CA GLN A 129 -2.11 -34.17 2.62
C GLN A 129 -1.07 -33.11 2.26
N ILE A 130 0.05 -33.04 3.00
CA ILE A 130 1.15 -32.12 2.71
C ILE A 130 1.83 -32.49 1.39
N LEU A 131 2.18 -33.78 1.21
CA LEU A 131 2.80 -34.27 -0.04
C LEU A 131 1.85 -34.16 -1.24
N ASP A 132 0.57 -34.48 -1.07
CA ASP A 132 -0.44 -34.34 -2.10
C ASP A 132 -0.66 -32.87 -2.45
N ARG A 133 -0.64 -31.97 -1.45
CA ARG A 133 -0.73 -30.53 -1.67
C ARG A 133 0.48 -30.00 -2.44
N ILE A 134 1.70 -30.42 -2.09
CA ILE A 134 2.91 -30.06 -2.84
C ILE A 134 2.78 -30.54 -4.29
N ARG A 135 2.37 -31.80 -4.53
CA ARG A 135 2.18 -32.33 -5.90
C ARG A 135 1.15 -31.55 -6.70
N VAL A 136 0.03 -31.17 -6.08
CA VAL A 136 -1.01 -30.35 -6.73
C VAL A 136 -0.46 -28.97 -7.09
N LEU A 137 0.27 -28.34 -6.17
CA LEU A 137 0.90 -27.04 -6.38
C LEU A 137 1.99 -27.09 -7.47
N GLU A 138 2.82 -28.14 -7.49
CA GLU A 138 3.82 -28.37 -8.54
C GLU A 138 3.18 -28.63 -9.91
N ALA A 139 2.08 -29.39 -9.95
CA ALA A 139 1.32 -29.62 -11.17
C ALA A 139 0.66 -28.34 -11.71
N GLU A 140 0.15 -27.47 -10.83
CA GLU A 140 -0.39 -26.16 -11.18
C GLU A 140 0.72 -25.22 -11.70
N LEU A 141 1.90 -25.24 -11.06
CA LEU A 141 3.06 -24.44 -11.46
C LEU A 141 3.58 -24.88 -12.85
N GLY A 142 3.66 -26.20 -13.07
CA GLY A 142 4.15 -26.83 -14.30
C GLY A 142 5.68 -26.81 -14.43
N SER A 143 6.18 -27.24 -15.59
CA SER A 143 7.62 -27.23 -15.90
C SER A 143 8.07 -25.85 -16.39
N ASN A 144 9.27 -25.42 -15.97
CA ASN A 144 9.93 -24.21 -16.47
C ASN A 144 11.01 -24.49 -17.52
N GLU A 145 11.20 -25.75 -17.94
CA GLU A 145 12.21 -26.09 -18.94
C GLU A 145 11.83 -25.56 -20.32
N ALA A 146 12.79 -24.96 -21.01
CA ALA A 146 12.55 -24.26 -22.28
C ALA A 146 11.88 -25.11 -23.36
N SER A 147 12.07 -26.44 -23.35
CA SER A 147 11.48 -27.39 -24.31
C SER A 147 10.20 -28.07 -23.83
N SER A 148 9.77 -27.87 -22.58
CA SER A 148 8.62 -28.58 -21.97
C SER A 148 7.74 -27.69 -21.08
N LYS A 149 7.80 -26.36 -21.26
CA LYS A 149 7.02 -25.41 -20.44
C LYS A 149 5.53 -25.77 -20.40
N SER A 150 5.00 -25.88 -19.19
CA SER A 150 3.60 -26.25 -18.94
C SER A 150 3.05 -25.48 -17.73
N GLY A 151 1.74 -25.59 -17.47
CA GLY A 151 1.09 -24.93 -16.34
C GLY A 151 1.22 -23.40 -16.36
N ILE A 152 1.36 -22.80 -15.17
CA ILE A 152 1.50 -21.35 -14.99
C ILE A 152 2.71 -20.78 -15.75
N TYR A 153 3.83 -21.50 -15.84
CA TYR A 153 4.99 -21.03 -16.60
C TYR A 153 4.71 -20.82 -18.09
N LEU A 154 3.91 -21.69 -18.71
CA LEU A 154 3.49 -21.55 -20.10
C LEU A 154 2.51 -20.38 -20.26
N PHE A 155 1.56 -20.22 -19.34
CA PHE A 155 0.61 -19.11 -19.37
C PHE A 155 1.31 -17.75 -19.25
N ILE A 156 2.30 -17.63 -18.36
CA ILE A 156 3.12 -16.41 -18.23
C ILE A 156 3.85 -16.12 -19.54
N GLN A 157 4.48 -17.12 -20.15
CA GLN A 157 5.21 -16.91 -21.41
C GLN A 157 4.29 -16.45 -22.55
N ASN A 158 3.12 -17.07 -22.70
CA ASN A 158 2.16 -16.70 -23.72
C ASN A 158 1.63 -15.28 -23.48
N LYS A 159 1.31 -14.93 -22.23
CA LYS A 159 0.83 -13.59 -21.89
C LYS A 159 1.90 -12.52 -22.00
N ASP A 160 3.14 -12.83 -21.68
CA ASP A 160 4.27 -11.93 -21.90
C ASP A 160 4.45 -11.66 -23.41
N LYS A 161 4.31 -12.68 -24.24
CA LYS A 161 4.28 -12.52 -25.70
C LYS A 161 3.10 -11.65 -26.16
N ASP A 162 1.89 -11.89 -25.66
CA ASP A 162 0.71 -11.07 -25.99
C ASP A 162 0.93 -9.59 -25.62
N VAL A 163 1.55 -9.31 -24.45
CA VAL A 163 1.90 -7.95 -24.03
C VAL A 163 2.92 -7.34 -24.99
N ASN A 164 3.97 -8.09 -25.37
CA ASN A 164 4.99 -7.62 -26.28
C ASN A 164 4.41 -7.33 -27.68
N ASP A 165 3.58 -8.23 -28.21
CA ASP A 165 2.90 -8.07 -29.51
C ASP A 165 1.95 -6.85 -29.48
N ALA A 166 1.23 -6.62 -28.37
CA ALA A 166 0.37 -5.45 -28.19
C ALA A 166 1.18 -4.14 -28.11
N CYS A 167 2.32 -4.14 -27.39
CA CYS A 167 3.23 -3.00 -27.32
C CYS A 167 3.83 -2.70 -28.71
N GLU A 168 4.31 -3.71 -29.43
CA GLU A 168 4.84 -3.56 -30.77
C GLU A 168 3.79 -3.04 -31.76
N ASN A 169 2.54 -3.52 -31.67
CA ASN A 169 1.44 -3.02 -32.48
C ASN A 169 1.19 -1.53 -32.21
N HIS A 170 1.05 -1.13 -30.95
CA HIS A 170 0.90 0.28 -30.55
C HIS A 170 2.06 1.14 -31.07
N ASP A 171 3.31 0.70 -30.86
CA ASP A 171 4.50 1.43 -31.29
C ASP A 171 4.63 1.48 -32.81
N SER A 172 4.16 0.47 -33.54
CA SER A 172 4.12 0.46 -35.00
C SER A 172 3.13 1.51 -35.54
N LYS A 173 1.93 1.60 -34.94
CA LYS A 173 0.91 2.60 -35.31
C LYS A 173 1.37 4.02 -35.00
N LYS A 174 1.99 4.22 -33.83
CA LYS A 174 2.59 5.52 -33.45
C LYS A 174 3.71 5.92 -34.40
N ARG A 175 4.62 5.00 -34.74
CA ARG A 175 5.69 5.24 -35.73
C ARG A 175 5.12 5.57 -37.11
N ASN A 176 4.03 4.93 -37.53
CA ASN A 176 3.37 5.20 -38.80
C ASN A 176 2.81 6.63 -38.84
N LEU A 177 2.04 7.04 -37.82
CA LEU A 177 1.52 8.41 -37.72
C LEU A 177 2.65 9.43 -37.67
N ASP A 178 3.68 9.19 -36.86
CA ASP A 178 4.85 10.06 -36.77
C ASP A 178 5.58 10.22 -38.10
N LYS A 179 5.67 9.15 -38.90
CA LYS A 179 6.24 9.18 -40.23
C LYS A 179 5.39 10.03 -41.17
N LEU A 180 4.07 9.83 -41.21
CA LEU A 180 3.16 10.63 -42.04
C LEU A 180 3.25 12.13 -41.71
N LEU A 181 3.25 12.48 -40.42
CA LEU A 181 3.39 13.87 -39.96
C LEU A 181 4.76 14.45 -40.34
N SER A 182 5.84 13.69 -40.14
CA SER A 182 7.20 14.12 -40.48
C SER A 182 7.39 14.31 -41.99
N ASP A 183 6.80 13.44 -42.79
CA ASP A 183 6.84 13.47 -44.24
C ASP A 183 6.08 14.69 -44.77
N LYS A 184 4.89 15.00 -44.22
CA LYS A 184 4.14 16.20 -44.59
C LYS A 184 4.79 17.50 -44.12
N ALA A 185 5.42 17.50 -42.94
CA ALA A 185 6.10 18.68 -42.43
C ALA A 185 7.41 18.99 -43.20
N THR A 186 8.26 17.98 -43.47
CA THR A 186 9.66 18.21 -43.87
C THR A 186 10.24 17.33 -44.99
N ARG A 187 9.83 16.06 -45.12
CA ARG A 187 10.59 15.08 -45.95
C ARG A 187 10.03 14.88 -47.36
N SER A 188 8.73 15.09 -47.57
CA SER A 188 8.10 14.95 -48.88
C SER A 188 8.45 16.11 -49.82
N SER A 189 8.48 15.87 -51.14
CA SER A 189 8.53 16.94 -52.15
C SER A 189 7.33 17.89 -52.04
N ASP A 190 6.18 17.37 -51.59
CA ASP A 190 4.94 18.10 -51.30
C ASP A 190 4.85 18.57 -49.82
N SER A 191 5.98 18.63 -49.12
CA SER A 191 5.98 19.09 -47.72
C SER A 191 5.73 20.60 -47.61
N ILE A 192 5.15 21.00 -46.48
CA ILE A 192 4.86 22.41 -46.19
C ILE A 192 6.15 23.25 -46.22
N LYS A 193 7.26 22.71 -45.71
CA LYS A 193 8.57 23.35 -45.77
C LYS A 193 9.05 23.62 -47.20
N ASN A 194 8.88 22.67 -48.11
CA ASN A 194 9.28 22.84 -49.51
C ASN A 194 8.38 23.84 -50.26
N GLN A 195 7.15 24.03 -49.79
CA GLN A 195 6.17 24.99 -50.32
C GLN A 195 6.10 26.30 -49.52
N HIS A 196 7.20 26.69 -48.87
CA HIS A 196 7.30 27.91 -48.06
C HIS A 196 6.94 29.21 -48.80
N GLU A 197 7.03 29.24 -50.13
CA GLU A 197 6.57 30.37 -50.94
C GLU A 197 5.05 30.59 -50.79
N ASN A 198 4.27 29.51 -50.73
CA ASN A 198 2.81 29.50 -50.64
C ASN A 198 2.28 29.49 -49.20
N PHE A 199 3.00 28.83 -48.27
CA PHE A 199 2.53 28.60 -46.89
C PHE A 199 3.32 29.35 -45.82
N GLY A 200 4.40 30.02 -46.22
CA GLY A 200 5.31 30.72 -45.32
C GLY A 200 6.25 29.79 -44.56
N ASN A 201 7.16 30.39 -43.80
CA ASN A 201 8.13 29.75 -42.90
C ASN A 201 9.03 28.65 -43.54
N ILE A 202 10.21 29.05 -44.00
CA ILE A 202 11.23 28.14 -44.55
C ILE A 202 11.81 27.13 -43.52
N ARG A 203 11.60 27.37 -42.22
CA ARG A 203 12.06 26.51 -41.12
C ARG A 203 10.95 25.64 -40.54
N TYR A 204 9.86 25.42 -41.29
CA TYR A 204 8.74 24.60 -40.84
C TYR A 204 9.19 23.19 -40.45
N ASP A 205 8.75 22.74 -39.27
CA ASP A 205 9.05 21.42 -38.72
C ASP A 205 7.79 20.70 -38.21
N LYS A 206 7.96 19.50 -37.64
CA LYS A 206 6.84 18.71 -37.11
C LYS A 206 6.11 19.40 -35.95
N ARG A 207 6.81 20.19 -35.11
CA ARG A 207 6.18 20.91 -33.99
C ARG A 207 5.27 22.02 -34.50
N ASN A 208 5.66 22.69 -35.58
CA ASN A 208 4.80 23.64 -36.26
C ASN A 208 3.54 22.96 -36.81
N LEU A 209 3.68 21.77 -37.40
CA LEU A 209 2.54 20.99 -37.88
C LEU A 209 1.60 20.59 -36.74
N GLU A 210 2.12 20.11 -35.61
CA GLU A 210 1.32 19.74 -34.44
C GLU A 210 0.54 20.95 -33.87
N ALA A 211 1.14 22.14 -33.88
CA ALA A 211 0.47 23.39 -33.50
C ALA A 211 -0.64 23.78 -34.50
N ASP A 212 -0.36 23.69 -35.80
CA ASP A 212 -1.34 23.99 -36.85
C ASP A 212 -2.51 22.96 -36.82
N ILE A 213 -2.23 21.66 -36.57
CA ILE A 213 -3.26 20.62 -36.38
C ILE A 213 -4.18 20.99 -35.21
N SER A 214 -3.60 21.44 -34.10
CA SER A 214 -4.36 21.87 -32.92
C SER A 214 -5.27 23.06 -33.22
N GLU A 215 -4.82 23.99 -34.08
CA GLU A 215 -5.61 25.15 -34.51
C GLU A 215 -6.78 24.73 -35.40
N VAL A 216 -6.52 23.84 -36.35
CA VAL A 216 -7.49 23.32 -37.33
C VAL A 216 -8.56 22.44 -36.69
N GLN A 217 -8.25 21.76 -35.59
CA GLN A 217 -9.18 20.92 -34.85
C GLN A 217 -10.14 21.71 -33.93
N LYS A 218 -9.94 23.03 -33.76
CA LYS A 218 -10.86 23.84 -32.95
C LYS A 218 -12.22 23.97 -33.64
N SER A 219 -13.29 24.00 -32.85
CA SER A 219 -14.67 24.07 -33.34
C SER A 219 -15.01 25.35 -34.11
N ASN A 220 -14.18 26.39 -34.01
CA ASN A 220 -14.34 27.66 -34.71
C ASN A 220 -13.56 27.75 -36.03
N TYR A 221 -12.80 26.72 -36.40
CA TYR A 221 -12.07 26.69 -37.66
C TYR A 221 -13.03 26.59 -38.85
N GLN A 222 -12.83 27.43 -39.86
CA GLN A 222 -13.62 27.44 -41.10
C GLN A 222 -12.74 27.07 -42.28
N VAL A 223 -13.16 26.04 -43.02
CA VAL A 223 -12.51 25.58 -44.25
C VAL A 223 -12.66 26.63 -45.33
N LEU A 224 -11.60 26.84 -46.12
CA LEU A 224 -11.65 27.79 -47.23
C LEU A 224 -12.40 27.18 -48.41
N THR A 225 -13.29 27.96 -49.01
CA THR A 225 -13.89 27.62 -50.30
C THR A 225 -12.87 27.73 -51.43
N ASP A 226 -13.06 27.03 -52.54
CA ASP A 226 -12.13 27.07 -53.69
C ASP A 226 -11.87 28.50 -54.18
N HIS A 227 -12.91 29.34 -54.20
CA HIS A 227 -12.80 30.77 -54.51
C HIS A 227 -11.86 31.50 -53.55
N GLN A 228 -12.03 31.32 -52.24
CA GLN A 228 -11.15 31.95 -51.24
C GLN A 228 -9.71 31.44 -51.33
N LYS A 229 -9.51 30.15 -51.68
CA LYS A 229 -8.16 29.60 -51.90
C LYS A 229 -7.49 30.27 -53.12
N GLU A 230 -8.24 30.51 -54.19
CA GLU A 230 -7.75 31.22 -55.38
C GLU A 230 -7.41 32.70 -55.08
N GLU A 231 -8.30 33.42 -54.40
CA GLU A 231 -8.07 34.81 -53.99
C GLU A 231 -6.80 34.96 -53.13
N LYS A 232 -6.65 34.09 -52.13
CA LYS A 232 -5.46 34.11 -51.26
C LYS A 232 -4.19 33.73 -52.03
N ARG A 233 -4.25 32.79 -52.97
CA ARG A 233 -3.10 32.45 -53.84
C ARG A 233 -2.71 33.61 -54.76
N ALA A 234 -3.68 34.34 -55.30
CA ALA A 234 -3.43 35.54 -56.08
C ALA A 234 -2.77 36.64 -55.21
N LEU A 235 -3.28 36.86 -54.00
CA LEU A 235 -2.72 37.82 -53.04
C LEU A 235 -1.27 37.50 -52.65
N VAL A 236 -0.93 36.22 -52.45
CA VAL A 236 0.44 35.78 -52.17
C VAL A 236 1.42 36.11 -53.30
N LYS A 237 0.96 36.07 -54.56
CA LYS A 237 1.77 36.39 -55.74
C LYS A 237 1.77 37.89 -56.10
N GLN A 238 0.93 38.68 -55.44
CA GLN A 238 0.76 40.10 -55.73
C GLN A 238 2.04 40.88 -55.42
N THR A 239 2.49 41.71 -56.36
CA THR A 239 3.59 42.66 -56.14
C THR A 239 3.06 44.06 -55.84
N GLU A 240 3.86 44.87 -55.16
CA GLU A 240 3.58 46.29 -54.99
C GLU A 240 3.39 46.95 -56.37
N LEU A 241 2.32 47.73 -56.51
CA LEU A 241 2.06 48.50 -57.72
C LEU A 241 2.53 49.95 -57.52
N PRO A 242 3.00 50.65 -58.57
CA PRO A 242 3.34 52.07 -58.46
C PRO A 242 2.11 52.88 -58.03
N SER A 243 2.33 53.97 -57.29
CA SER A 243 1.24 54.83 -56.82
C SER A 243 0.42 55.37 -57.98
N PRO A 244 -0.92 55.24 -57.97
CA PRO A 244 -1.75 55.78 -59.03
C PRO A 244 -1.62 57.30 -59.18
N PRO A 245 -1.82 57.85 -60.40
CA PRO A 245 -1.65 59.27 -60.68
C PRO A 245 -2.59 60.14 -59.84
N ASN A 246 -2.22 61.40 -59.63
CA ASN A 246 -3.04 62.35 -58.88
C ASN A 246 -4.31 62.72 -59.64
N ILE A 247 -5.42 62.85 -58.90
CA ILE A 247 -6.72 63.22 -59.45
C ILE A 247 -6.82 64.76 -59.52
N PRO A 248 -7.19 65.34 -60.67
CA PRO A 248 -7.32 66.79 -60.80
C PRO A 248 -8.52 67.33 -60.03
N LYS A 249 -8.46 68.60 -59.61
CA LYS A 249 -9.55 69.27 -58.88
C LYS A 249 -10.49 70.00 -59.84
N TYR A 250 -11.80 69.87 -59.61
CA TYR A 250 -12.81 70.65 -60.31
C TYR A 250 -12.99 72.02 -59.64
N THR A 251 -12.76 73.12 -60.37
CA THR A 251 -12.73 74.49 -59.82
C THR A 251 -13.68 75.46 -60.53
N LEU A 252 -14.45 75.00 -61.52
CA LEU A 252 -15.35 75.85 -62.30
C LEU A 252 -16.55 76.26 -61.42
N ASN A 253 -16.78 77.57 -61.26
CA ASN A 253 -17.90 78.09 -60.49
C ASN A 253 -19.11 78.34 -61.40
N PHE A 254 -19.89 77.29 -61.63
CA PHE A 254 -21.01 77.33 -62.58
C PHE A 254 -22.11 78.30 -62.13
N SER A 255 -22.40 78.35 -60.83
CA SER A 255 -23.40 79.27 -60.26
C SER A 255 -23.11 80.74 -60.60
N SER A 256 -21.83 81.14 -60.54
CA SER A 256 -21.40 82.50 -60.88
C SER A 256 -21.60 82.83 -62.37
N LEU A 257 -21.37 81.85 -63.25
CA LEU A 257 -21.57 82.00 -64.69
C LEU A 257 -23.05 82.13 -65.05
N VAL A 258 -23.92 81.35 -64.42
CA VAL A 258 -25.38 81.44 -64.59
C VAL A 258 -25.88 82.80 -64.12
N GLN A 259 -25.45 83.26 -62.94
CA GLN A 259 -25.84 84.57 -62.41
C GLN A 259 -25.39 85.70 -63.35
N ALA A 260 -24.12 85.72 -63.75
CA ALA A 260 -23.58 86.74 -64.65
C ALA A 260 -24.27 86.73 -66.01
N THR A 261 -24.63 85.54 -66.52
CA THR A 261 -25.40 85.37 -67.77
C THR A 261 -26.79 85.98 -67.61
N ASN A 262 -27.54 85.59 -66.58
CA ASN A 262 -28.90 86.07 -66.35
C ASN A 262 -28.97 87.58 -66.11
N GLU A 263 -28.02 88.17 -65.39
CA GLU A 263 -27.90 89.63 -65.27
C GLU A 263 -27.70 90.31 -66.64
N THR A 264 -26.90 89.69 -67.51
CA THR A 264 -26.66 90.18 -68.87
C THR A 264 -27.91 90.05 -69.74
N LEU A 265 -28.71 88.99 -69.58
CA LEU A 265 -29.98 88.80 -70.30
C LEU A 265 -31.05 89.84 -69.93
N LYS A 266 -31.12 90.23 -68.64
CA LYS A 266 -32.04 91.25 -68.13
C LYS A 266 -31.66 92.69 -68.49
N THR A 267 -30.40 92.93 -68.85
CA THR A 267 -29.94 94.27 -69.23
C THR A 267 -30.56 94.67 -70.58
N VAL A 268 -31.29 95.78 -70.62
CA VAL A 268 -31.90 96.34 -71.84
C VAL A 268 -31.37 97.75 -72.09
N VAL A 269 -31.06 98.05 -73.35
CA VAL A 269 -30.65 99.41 -73.77
C VAL A 269 -31.89 100.31 -73.84
N ASN A 270 -31.81 101.54 -73.32
CA ASN A 270 -32.92 102.49 -73.33
C ASN A 270 -33.47 102.74 -74.75
N LEU A 271 -34.80 102.74 -74.91
CA LEU A 271 -35.50 102.93 -76.20
C LEU A 271 -35.62 104.40 -76.62
N SER A 272 -35.36 105.35 -75.73
CA SER A 272 -35.39 106.78 -76.04
C SER A 272 -34.35 107.14 -77.10
N GLY A 273 -34.78 107.70 -78.23
CA GLY A 273 -33.90 108.09 -79.35
C GLY A 273 -33.42 106.93 -80.23
N LYS A 274 -34.08 105.75 -80.19
CA LYS A 274 -33.74 104.59 -81.03
C LYS A 274 -34.58 104.56 -82.31
N ILE A 275 -33.97 104.07 -83.40
CA ILE A 275 -34.64 103.84 -84.69
C ILE A 275 -35.52 102.58 -84.59
N GLU A 276 -36.83 102.75 -84.68
CA GLU A 276 -37.84 101.69 -84.48
C GLU A 276 -37.68 100.49 -85.45
N GLU A 277 -37.33 100.77 -86.70
CA GLU A 277 -37.06 99.72 -87.71
C GLU A 277 -35.88 98.82 -87.30
N LEU A 278 -34.85 99.41 -86.67
CA LEU A 278 -33.67 98.68 -86.21
C LEU A 278 -33.91 97.97 -84.87
N THR A 279 -34.81 98.46 -84.02
CA THR A 279 -35.16 97.74 -82.79
C THR A 279 -36.04 96.52 -83.08
N ASN A 280 -36.89 96.59 -84.10
CA ASN A 280 -37.81 95.50 -84.48
C ASN A 280 -37.20 94.47 -85.43
N ASN A 281 -36.09 94.79 -86.09
CA ASN A 281 -35.41 93.87 -87.02
C ASN A 281 -33.94 93.64 -86.59
N PRO A 282 -33.66 92.55 -85.84
CA PRO A 282 -32.32 92.20 -85.36
C PRO A 282 -31.27 92.04 -86.46
N THR A 283 -31.65 91.47 -87.60
CA THR A 283 -30.76 91.25 -88.75
C THR A 283 -30.36 92.60 -89.36
N LEU A 284 -31.33 93.49 -89.51
CA LEU A 284 -31.09 94.84 -89.99
C LEU A 284 -30.26 95.65 -88.99
N ASN A 285 -30.52 95.50 -87.69
CA ASN A 285 -29.73 96.16 -86.63
C ASN A 285 -28.25 95.81 -86.74
N SER A 286 -27.94 94.51 -86.82
CA SER A 286 -26.57 94.03 -86.94
C SER A 286 -25.89 94.54 -88.22
N TRP A 287 -26.60 94.56 -89.35
CA TRP A 287 -26.08 95.10 -90.60
C TRP A 287 -25.79 96.60 -90.49
N VAL A 288 -26.72 97.37 -89.91
CA VAL A 288 -26.54 98.81 -89.70
C VAL A 288 -25.46 99.10 -88.64
N GLN A 289 -25.26 98.23 -87.65
CA GLN A 289 -24.18 98.34 -86.67
C GLN A 289 -22.81 98.19 -87.34
N THR A 290 -22.64 97.13 -88.13
CA THR A 290 -21.42 96.92 -88.93
C THR A 290 -21.22 98.07 -89.90
N GLY A 291 -22.29 98.51 -90.57
CA GLY A 291 -22.29 99.69 -91.41
C GLY A 291 -21.82 100.94 -90.63
N HIS A 292 -22.43 101.25 -89.49
CA HIS A 292 -22.12 102.43 -88.69
C HIS A 292 -20.63 102.51 -88.32
N GLN A 293 -20.04 101.38 -87.90
CA GLN A 293 -18.61 101.31 -87.61
C GLN A 293 -17.74 101.62 -88.84
N LEU A 294 -18.12 101.14 -90.02
CA LEU A 294 -17.39 101.36 -91.28
C LEU A 294 -17.54 102.80 -91.83
N HIS A 295 -18.49 103.59 -91.32
CA HIS A 295 -18.78 104.95 -91.76
C HIS A 295 -18.37 106.03 -90.74
N HIS A 296 -17.59 105.67 -89.70
CA HIS A 296 -17.17 106.62 -88.67
C HIS A 296 -16.46 107.86 -89.25
N ASP A 297 -15.63 107.67 -90.28
CA ASP A 297 -14.81 108.72 -90.91
C ASP A 297 -15.28 109.09 -92.33
N ARG A 298 -16.55 108.84 -92.68
CA ARG A 298 -17.10 109.09 -94.02
C ARG A 298 -18.33 109.99 -94.00
N ASP A 299 -18.33 111.00 -94.86
CA ASP A 299 -19.49 111.88 -95.08
C ASP A 299 -20.48 111.32 -96.14
N THR A 300 -20.07 110.27 -96.85
CA THR A 300 -20.86 109.61 -97.90
C THR A 300 -21.07 108.14 -97.57
N CYS A 301 -22.25 107.62 -97.94
CA CYS A 301 -22.60 106.23 -97.72
C CYS A 301 -21.76 105.31 -98.62
N ALA A 302 -21.05 104.35 -98.03
CA ALA A 302 -20.24 103.35 -98.71
C ALA A 302 -21.07 102.42 -99.62
N PHE A 303 -22.39 102.34 -99.41
CA PHE A 303 -23.28 101.49 -100.20
C PHE A 303 -23.80 102.19 -101.47
N CYS A 304 -24.39 103.38 -101.34
CA CYS A 304 -25.03 104.09 -102.44
C CYS A 304 -24.33 105.39 -102.87
N SER A 305 -23.20 105.75 -102.23
CA SER A 305 -22.41 106.97 -102.48
C SER A 305 -23.12 108.30 -102.24
N ASN A 306 -24.34 108.31 -101.71
CA ASN A 306 -25.06 109.53 -101.32
C ASN A 306 -24.50 110.14 -100.03
N LYS A 307 -24.62 111.47 -99.88
CA LYS A 307 -24.23 112.19 -98.65
C LYS A 307 -25.10 111.72 -97.47
N ILE A 308 -24.48 111.42 -96.33
CA ILE A 308 -25.19 111.10 -95.09
C ILE A 308 -25.58 112.44 -94.44
N SER A 309 -26.88 112.66 -94.23
CA SER A 309 -27.35 113.86 -93.53
C SER A 309 -26.92 113.85 -92.06
N ASP A 310 -26.61 115.03 -91.50
CA ASP A 310 -26.23 115.19 -90.08
C ASP A 310 -27.28 114.59 -89.14
N GLU A 311 -28.57 114.75 -89.45
CA GLU A 311 -29.70 114.15 -88.71
C GLU A 311 -29.61 112.61 -88.66
N ARG A 312 -29.31 111.96 -89.79
CA ARG A 312 -29.16 110.49 -89.85
C ARG A 312 -27.92 110.01 -89.11
N ALA A 313 -26.81 110.75 -89.19
CA ALA A 313 -25.60 110.43 -88.44
C ALA A 313 -25.83 110.52 -86.93
N GLU A 314 -26.53 111.56 -86.48
CA GLU A 314 -26.91 111.73 -85.07
C GLU A 314 -27.89 110.65 -84.61
N ASN A 315 -28.92 110.33 -85.40
CA ASN A 315 -29.85 109.23 -85.10
C ASN A 315 -29.13 107.87 -84.96
N LEU A 316 -28.10 107.60 -85.79
CA LEU A 316 -27.29 106.39 -85.67
C LEU A 316 -26.36 106.41 -84.45
N LYS A 317 -25.76 107.55 -84.12
CA LYS A 317 -24.96 107.72 -82.88
C LYS A 317 -25.80 107.52 -81.62
N GLN A 318 -27.01 108.09 -81.59
CA GLN A 318 -27.96 107.87 -80.49
C GLN A 318 -28.43 106.41 -80.43
N HIS A 319 -28.63 105.77 -81.59
CA HIS A 319 -28.99 104.36 -81.65
C HIS A 319 -27.88 103.42 -81.12
N PHE A 320 -26.61 103.66 -81.47
CA PHE A 320 -25.45 102.90 -80.99
C PHE A 320 -24.65 103.63 -79.89
N ASN A 321 -25.37 104.12 -78.89
CA ASN A 321 -24.80 104.82 -77.73
C ASN A 321 -23.85 103.93 -76.88
N GLN A 322 -23.20 104.55 -75.90
CA GLN A 322 -22.25 103.90 -75.00
C GLN A 322 -22.86 102.68 -74.27
N GLU A 323 -24.13 102.75 -73.87
CA GLU A 323 -24.85 101.64 -73.21
C GLU A 323 -24.92 100.38 -74.08
N PHE A 324 -25.24 100.54 -75.37
CA PHE A 324 -25.27 99.45 -76.34
C PHE A 324 -23.89 98.80 -76.50
N GLN A 325 -22.84 99.62 -76.60
CA GLN A 325 -21.47 99.13 -76.75
C GLN A 325 -20.97 98.38 -75.50
N LEU A 326 -21.31 98.87 -74.29
CA LEU A 326 -20.98 98.22 -73.03
C LEU A 326 -21.66 96.85 -72.91
N LEU A 327 -22.94 96.73 -73.29
CA LEU A 327 -23.66 95.46 -73.29
C LEU A 327 -23.06 94.47 -74.29
N GLN A 328 -22.77 94.90 -75.53
CA GLN A 328 -22.12 94.07 -76.55
C GLN A 328 -20.74 93.56 -76.12
N SER A 329 -19.96 94.41 -75.43
CA SER A 329 -18.66 94.05 -74.86
C SER A 329 -18.81 93.04 -73.71
N ARG A 330 -19.75 93.26 -72.79
CA ARG A 330 -20.05 92.32 -71.69
C ARG A 330 -20.45 90.94 -72.22
N ILE A 331 -21.34 90.88 -73.21
CA ILE A 331 -21.78 89.63 -73.84
C ILE A 331 -20.60 88.91 -74.52
N SER A 332 -19.78 89.64 -75.29
CA SER A 332 -18.65 89.03 -76.01
C SER A 332 -17.58 88.49 -75.06
N LYS A 333 -17.30 89.20 -73.96
CA LYS A 333 -16.42 88.70 -72.88
C LYS A 333 -17.01 87.46 -72.19
N GLY A 334 -18.32 87.44 -71.94
CA GLY A 334 -19.01 86.29 -71.36
C GLY A 334 -18.92 85.05 -72.25
N ILE A 335 -19.11 85.20 -73.56
CA ILE A 335 -18.93 84.10 -74.54
C ILE A 335 -17.48 83.60 -74.53
N GLN A 336 -16.50 84.49 -74.51
CA GLN A 336 -15.08 84.11 -74.48
C GLN A 336 -14.71 83.35 -73.21
N LEU A 337 -15.25 83.74 -72.04
CA LEU A 337 -15.06 83.00 -70.80
C LEU A 337 -15.64 81.58 -70.88
N LEU A 338 -16.87 81.44 -71.40
CA LEU A 338 -17.51 80.13 -71.59
C LEU A 338 -16.75 79.23 -72.58
N ASP A 339 -16.14 79.81 -73.62
CA ASP A 339 -15.30 79.06 -74.56
C ASP A 339 -14.02 78.54 -73.88
N ASN A 340 -13.35 79.37 -73.07
CA ASN A 340 -12.21 78.94 -72.27
C ASN A 340 -12.59 77.84 -71.26
N ASP A 341 -13.76 77.95 -70.63
CA ASP A 341 -14.26 76.95 -69.69
C ASP A 341 -14.61 75.63 -70.38
N LEU A 342 -15.16 75.67 -71.61
CA LEU A 342 -15.43 74.47 -72.42
C LEU A 342 -14.15 73.74 -72.85
N GLU A 343 -13.05 74.48 -73.03
CA GLU A 343 -11.73 73.95 -73.40
C GLU A 343 -10.86 73.57 -72.19
N ASN A 344 -11.37 73.74 -70.96
CA ASN A 344 -10.65 73.47 -69.73
C ASN A 344 -10.09 72.03 -69.68
N GLU A 345 -8.82 71.89 -69.28
CA GLU A 345 -8.11 70.62 -69.18
C GLU A 345 -8.81 69.57 -68.31
N ILE A 346 -9.59 70.00 -67.30
CA ILE A 346 -10.35 69.07 -66.45
C ILE A 346 -11.29 68.17 -67.25
N PHE A 347 -11.83 68.70 -68.35
CA PHE A 347 -12.76 67.99 -69.20
C PHE A 347 -12.10 67.07 -70.23
N LYS A 348 -10.76 67.06 -70.29
CA LYS A 348 -9.94 66.13 -71.07
C LYS A 348 -9.39 65.00 -70.20
N PHE A 349 -9.57 65.08 -68.88
CA PHE A 349 -9.13 64.05 -67.95
C PHE A 349 -9.88 62.74 -68.20
N THR A 350 -9.12 61.66 -68.35
CA THR A 350 -9.64 60.28 -68.43
C THR A 350 -8.99 59.44 -67.34
N LEU A 351 -9.81 58.72 -66.59
CA LEU A 351 -9.34 57.80 -65.56
C LEU A 351 -8.63 56.58 -66.20
N ASP A 352 -7.35 56.39 -65.85
CA ASP A 352 -6.60 55.17 -66.12
C ASP A 352 -6.73 54.20 -64.94
N ILE A 353 -7.21 52.99 -65.23
CA ILE A 353 -7.52 51.94 -64.25
C ILE A 353 -6.33 50.98 -64.10
N THR A 354 -5.44 50.94 -65.10
CA THR A 354 -4.26 50.07 -65.15
C THR A 354 -3.36 50.12 -63.90
N PRO A 355 -3.09 51.29 -63.27
CA PRO A 355 -2.22 51.36 -62.09
C PRO A 355 -2.89 50.86 -60.79
N TYR A 356 -4.16 50.46 -60.81
CA TYR A 356 -4.88 49.97 -59.62
C TYR A 356 -4.93 48.44 -59.58
N TYR A 357 -5.12 47.88 -58.39
CA TYR A 357 -5.29 46.44 -58.22
C TYR A 357 -6.58 45.90 -58.89
N PRO A 358 -6.58 44.65 -59.37
CA PRO A 358 -7.70 44.07 -60.12
C PRO A 358 -9.06 44.15 -59.41
N HIS A 359 -9.09 44.02 -58.08
CA HIS A 359 -10.34 44.08 -57.31
C HIS A 359 -11.01 45.45 -57.32
N TYR A 360 -10.27 46.52 -57.63
CA TYR A 360 -10.83 47.87 -57.81
C TYR A 360 -11.29 48.13 -59.26
N HIS A 361 -10.95 47.29 -60.24
CA HIS A 361 -11.17 47.58 -61.66
C HIS A 361 -12.65 47.70 -62.02
N SER A 362 -13.51 46.84 -61.45
CA SER A 362 -14.96 46.88 -61.71
C SER A 362 -15.59 48.20 -61.24
N LYS A 363 -15.27 48.60 -60.00
CA LYS A 363 -15.74 49.84 -59.39
C LYS A 363 -15.20 51.07 -60.13
N LEU A 364 -13.90 51.09 -60.46
CA LEU A 364 -13.27 52.20 -61.20
C LEU A 364 -13.77 52.31 -62.64
N SER A 365 -14.11 51.21 -63.29
CA SER A 365 -14.71 51.21 -64.63
C SER A 365 -16.09 51.86 -64.63
N ALA A 366 -16.91 51.55 -63.62
CA ALA A 366 -18.21 52.21 -63.43
C ALA A 366 -18.04 53.71 -63.16
N LEU A 367 -17.10 54.10 -62.28
CA LEU A 367 -16.82 55.51 -61.97
C LEU A 367 -16.31 56.28 -63.19
N LYS A 368 -15.44 55.68 -64.01
CA LYS A 368 -14.98 56.25 -65.28
C LYS A 368 -16.14 56.57 -66.21
N SER A 369 -17.01 55.58 -66.45
CA SER A 369 -18.18 55.77 -67.31
C SER A 369 -19.12 56.87 -66.79
N ASN A 370 -19.31 56.94 -65.48
CA ASN A 370 -20.12 57.98 -64.85
C ASN A 370 -19.48 59.35 -65.01
N LEU A 371 -18.16 59.48 -64.79
CA LEU A 371 -17.44 60.74 -64.93
C LEU A 371 -17.52 61.30 -66.37
N ASP A 372 -17.30 60.45 -67.37
CA ASP A 372 -17.38 60.84 -68.79
C ASP A 372 -18.78 61.34 -69.16
N SER A 373 -19.82 60.70 -68.60
CA SER A 373 -21.21 61.09 -68.78
C SER A 373 -21.51 62.46 -68.16
N VAL A 374 -21.12 62.65 -66.90
CA VAL A 374 -21.38 63.89 -66.15
C VAL A 374 -20.57 65.07 -66.73
N PHE A 375 -19.33 64.85 -67.18
CA PHE A 375 -18.58 65.86 -67.94
C PHE A 375 -19.28 66.28 -69.24
N SER A 376 -19.88 65.33 -69.97
CA SER A 376 -20.63 65.63 -71.18
C SER A 376 -21.88 66.46 -70.89
N GLN A 377 -22.57 66.16 -69.78
CA GLN A 377 -23.73 66.92 -69.30
C GLN A 377 -23.35 68.34 -68.88
N GLN A 378 -22.27 68.52 -68.12
CA GLN A 378 -21.81 69.85 -67.71
C GLN A 378 -21.38 70.72 -68.91
N LYS A 379 -20.71 70.13 -69.91
CA LYS A 379 -20.41 70.82 -71.18
C LYS A 379 -21.69 71.25 -71.91
N ALA A 380 -22.75 70.44 -71.86
CA ALA A 380 -24.02 70.80 -72.47
C ALA A 380 -24.66 72.00 -71.75
N SER A 381 -24.61 72.04 -70.40
CA SER A 381 -25.07 73.18 -69.61
C SER A 381 -24.31 74.49 -69.92
N LEU A 382 -22.97 74.42 -70.06
CA LEU A 382 -22.16 75.56 -70.49
C LEU A 382 -22.50 76.04 -71.90
N LYS A 383 -22.75 75.11 -72.83
CA LYS A 383 -23.19 75.44 -74.20
C LYS A 383 -24.55 76.13 -74.21
N GLN A 384 -25.48 75.77 -73.33
CA GLN A 384 -26.78 76.47 -73.22
C GLN A 384 -26.58 77.95 -72.82
N LEU A 385 -25.69 78.23 -71.86
CA LEU A 385 -25.32 79.61 -71.50
C LEU A 385 -24.71 80.37 -72.68
N LYS A 386 -23.85 79.70 -73.47
CA LYS A 386 -23.26 80.31 -74.67
C LYS A 386 -24.32 80.66 -75.72
N VAL A 387 -25.22 79.71 -76.04
CA VAL A 387 -26.27 79.93 -77.05
C VAL A 387 -27.20 81.08 -76.65
N ILE A 388 -27.60 81.20 -75.38
CA ILE A 388 -28.48 82.29 -74.97
C ILE A 388 -27.78 83.65 -75.00
N LEU A 389 -26.48 83.72 -74.69
CA LEU A 389 -25.68 84.95 -74.82
C LEU A 389 -25.52 85.34 -76.29
N GLU A 390 -25.33 84.39 -77.20
CA GLU A 390 -25.32 84.64 -78.64
C GLU A 390 -26.68 85.15 -79.16
N GLN A 391 -27.80 84.63 -78.62
CA GLN A 391 -29.13 85.15 -78.92
C GLN A 391 -29.33 86.57 -78.36
N LYS A 392 -28.87 86.85 -77.14
CA LYS A 392 -28.89 88.20 -76.55
C LYS A 392 -28.04 89.19 -77.35
N LYS A 393 -26.90 88.74 -77.88
CA LYS A 393 -26.02 89.54 -78.75
C LYS A 393 -26.76 90.07 -79.97
N LYS A 394 -27.63 89.25 -80.57
CA LYS A 394 -28.47 89.62 -81.72
C LYS A 394 -29.65 90.50 -81.34
N ASN A 395 -30.15 90.40 -80.09
CA ASN A 395 -31.34 91.09 -79.60
C ASN A 395 -31.06 91.99 -78.37
N PRO A 396 -30.22 93.03 -78.47
CA PRO A 396 -29.78 93.82 -77.32
C PRO A 396 -30.87 94.72 -76.71
N PHE A 397 -31.97 94.96 -77.42
CA PHE A 397 -33.08 95.82 -77.00
C PHE A 397 -34.23 95.05 -76.32
N ILE A 398 -34.17 93.72 -76.29
CA ILE A 398 -35.22 92.86 -75.74
C ILE A 398 -34.67 92.17 -74.50
N GLU A 399 -35.45 92.18 -73.42
CA GLU A 399 -35.17 91.33 -72.25
C GLU A 399 -35.43 89.87 -72.62
N LEU A 400 -34.44 89.01 -72.40
CA LEU A 400 -34.60 87.57 -72.60
C LEU A 400 -34.85 86.89 -71.25
N GLU A 401 -35.67 85.83 -71.27
CA GLU A 401 -35.94 85.05 -70.07
C GLU A 401 -34.65 84.47 -69.48
N SER A 402 -34.57 84.48 -68.15
CA SER A 402 -33.45 83.89 -67.44
C SER A 402 -33.46 82.38 -67.61
N ILE A 403 -32.28 81.79 -67.85
CA ILE A 403 -32.12 80.35 -67.93
C ILE A 403 -31.37 79.83 -66.70
N ASN A 404 -31.76 78.66 -66.22
CA ASN A 404 -31.06 77.95 -65.15
C ASN A 404 -30.76 76.52 -65.62
N PRO A 405 -29.73 76.32 -66.47
CA PRO A 405 -29.27 74.98 -66.81
C PRO A 405 -28.89 74.20 -65.55
N GLN A 406 -29.04 72.87 -65.60
CA GLN A 406 -28.67 72.01 -64.49
C GLN A 406 -27.16 72.08 -64.24
N ASP A 407 -26.79 72.23 -62.96
CA ASP A 407 -25.40 72.21 -62.51
C ASP A 407 -25.01 70.79 -62.09
N TYR A 408 -24.00 70.24 -62.76
CA TYR A 408 -23.46 68.91 -62.47
C TYR A 408 -22.13 68.96 -61.70
N SER A 409 -21.76 70.13 -61.17
CA SER A 409 -20.48 70.33 -60.45
C SER A 409 -20.35 69.41 -59.23
N LEU A 410 -21.44 69.17 -58.49
CA LEU A 410 -21.44 68.33 -57.29
C LEU A 410 -21.22 66.85 -57.63
N GLU A 411 -21.86 66.36 -58.69
CA GLU A 411 -21.70 64.99 -59.17
C GLU A 411 -20.25 64.77 -59.64
N ILE A 412 -19.67 65.74 -60.35
CA ILE A 412 -18.26 65.69 -60.76
C ILE A 412 -17.35 65.61 -59.53
N THR A 413 -17.51 66.51 -58.55
CA THR A 413 -16.65 66.50 -57.35
C THR A 413 -16.81 65.21 -56.57
N THR A 414 -18.04 64.70 -56.42
CA THR A 414 -18.32 63.45 -55.71
C THR A 414 -17.65 62.25 -56.38
N ILE A 415 -17.71 62.15 -57.72
CA ILE A 415 -17.07 61.04 -58.45
C ILE A 415 -15.54 61.15 -58.33
N LEU A 416 -14.96 62.35 -58.45
CA LEU A 416 -13.52 62.57 -58.29
C LEU A 416 -13.04 62.25 -56.86
N GLU A 417 -13.83 62.58 -55.84
CA GLU A 417 -13.58 62.22 -54.44
C GLU A 417 -13.59 60.70 -54.24
N GLN A 418 -14.60 59.99 -54.76
CA GLN A 418 -14.65 58.53 -54.69
C GLN A 418 -13.44 57.85 -55.35
N VAL A 419 -12.96 58.39 -56.47
CA VAL A 419 -11.73 57.91 -57.11
C VAL A 419 -10.50 58.22 -56.26
N SER A 420 -10.45 59.40 -55.62
CA SER A 420 -9.38 59.78 -54.69
C SER A 420 -9.35 58.89 -53.44
N ASP A 421 -10.50 58.47 -52.93
CA ASP A 421 -10.61 57.54 -51.81
C ASP A 421 -10.04 56.17 -52.20
N ILE A 422 -10.46 55.63 -53.35
CA ILE A 422 -9.91 54.35 -53.88
C ILE A 422 -8.40 54.46 -54.10
N ARG A 423 -7.90 55.60 -54.57
CA ARG A 423 -6.46 55.84 -54.69
C ARG A 423 -5.76 55.77 -53.33
N SER A 424 -6.34 56.36 -52.30
CA SER A 424 -5.79 56.33 -50.94
C SER A 424 -5.81 54.92 -50.36
N GLU A 425 -6.90 54.17 -50.56
CA GLU A 425 -7.01 52.75 -50.20
C GLU A 425 -5.96 51.90 -50.94
N CYS A 426 -5.72 52.14 -52.23
CA CYS A 426 -4.70 51.45 -53.01
C CYS A 426 -3.28 51.69 -52.49
N ILE A 427 -2.97 52.92 -52.06
CA ILE A 427 -1.67 53.26 -51.46
C ILE A 427 -1.53 52.62 -50.07
N GLN A 428 -2.58 52.66 -49.25
CA GLN A 428 -2.59 52.01 -47.95
C GLN A 428 -2.39 50.49 -48.09
N PHE A 429 -3.06 49.87 -49.07
CA PHE A 429 -2.91 48.45 -49.36
C PHE A 429 -1.47 48.06 -49.72
N ASN A 430 -0.70 48.90 -50.42
CA ASN A 430 0.74 48.67 -50.63
C ASN A 430 1.51 48.56 -49.30
N SER A 431 1.19 49.42 -48.31
CA SER A 431 1.85 49.38 -47.00
C SER A 431 1.49 48.15 -46.19
N ASP A 432 0.25 47.65 -46.35
CA ASP A 432 -0.26 46.49 -45.62
C ASP A 432 -0.06 45.16 -46.37
N LEU A 433 0.36 45.21 -47.65
CA LEU A 433 0.47 44.05 -48.54
C LEU A 433 1.28 42.91 -47.93
N LYS A 434 2.40 43.23 -47.26
CA LYS A 434 3.24 42.21 -46.60
C LYS A 434 2.51 41.52 -45.44
N ALA A 435 1.73 42.27 -44.66
CA ALA A 435 0.96 41.71 -43.55
C ALA A 435 -0.19 40.83 -44.08
N GLU A 436 -0.92 41.31 -45.08
CA GLU A 436 -1.99 40.57 -45.76
C GLU A 436 -1.48 39.28 -46.43
N GLN A 437 -0.28 39.33 -47.06
CA GLN A 437 0.37 38.15 -47.60
C GLN A 437 0.73 37.12 -46.52
N ILE A 438 1.20 37.55 -45.35
CA ILE A 438 1.49 36.65 -44.23
C ILE A 438 0.19 35.98 -43.74
N GLN A 439 -0.90 36.74 -43.61
CA GLN A 439 -2.21 36.20 -43.22
C GLN A 439 -2.75 35.21 -44.26
N ALA A 440 -2.64 35.53 -45.54
CA ALA A 440 -3.05 34.66 -46.64
C ALA A 440 -2.24 33.35 -46.65
N LYS A 441 -0.91 33.41 -46.51
CA LYS A 441 -0.02 32.24 -46.39
C LYS A 441 -0.39 31.36 -45.21
N ASN A 442 -0.64 31.96 -44.04
CA ASN A 442 -1.07 31.23 -42.85
C ASN A 442 -2.42 30.53 -43.06
N ALA A 443 -3.40 31.22 -43.63
CA ALA A 443 -4.71 30.63 -43.87
C ALA A 443 -4.67 29.49 -44.91
N LEU A 444 -3.89 29.65 -45.99
CA LEU A 444 -3.66 28.57 -46.96
C LEU A 444 -2.93 27.37 -46.32
N ARG A 445 -1.99 27.63 -45.40
CA ARG A 445 -1.28 26.57 -44.67
C ARG A 445 -2.23 25.77 -43.79
N LEU A 446 -3.06 26.44 -42.98
CA LEU A 446 -4.03 25.78 -42.10
C LEU A 446 -5.03 24.95 -42.90
N ASP A 447 -5.52 25.47 -44.03
CA ASP A 447 -6.43 24.75 -44.92
C ASP A 447 -5.79 23.53 -45.57
N HIS A 448 -4.53 23.64 -45.99
CA HIS A 448 -3.76 22.49 -46.48
C HIS A 448 -3.49 21.43 -45.39
N VAL A 449 -3.29 21.85 -44.13
CA VAL A 449 -3.21 20.95 -42.98
C VAL A 449 -4.57 20.26 -42.74
N TYR A 450 -5.68 20.98 -42.85
CA TYR A 450 -7.03 20.41 -42.76
C TYR A 450 -7.25 19.33 -43.82
N ASP A 451 -6.99 19.63 -45.10
CA ASP A 451 -7.15 18.69 -46.21
C ASP A 451 -6.26 17.45 -46.00
N PHE A 452 -5.03 17.65 -45.51
CA PHE A 452 -4.14 16.55 -45.14
C PHE A 452 -4.71 15.66 -44.04
N LEU A 453 -5.22 16.24 -42.94
CA LEU A 453 -5.83 15.48 -41.84
C LEU A 453 -7.00 14.61 -42.32
N GLN A 454 -7.81 15.12 -43.25
CA GLN A 454 -8.90 14.34 -43.87
C GLN A 454 -8.34 13.20 -44.74
N SER A 455 -7.35 13.48 -45.58
CA SER A 455 -6.74 12.50 -46.49
C SER A 455 -6.12 11.29 -45.79
N ILE A 456 -5.47 11.51 -44.64
CA ILE A 456 -4.86 10.43 -43.86
C ILE A 456 -5.84 9.80 -42.86
N ASN A 457 -7.06 10.33 -42.80
CA ASN A 457 -8.05 10.00 -41.78
C ASN A 457 -7.44 10.03 -40.37
N HIS A 458 -6.89 11.19 -40.01
CA HIS A 458 -6.13 11.37 -38.77
C HIS A 458 -6.91 10.93 -37.54
N TYR A 459 -8.23 11.20 -37.50
CA TYR A 459 -9.11 10.78 -36.42
C TYR A 459 -9.07 9.26 -36.22
N GLN A 460 -9.23 8.48 -37.30
CA GLN A 460 -9.16 7.02 -37.23
C GLN A 460 -7.78 6.56 -36.76
N LEU A 461 -6.69 7.13 -37.29
CA LEU A 461 -5.34 6.77 -36.86
C LEU A 461 -5.10 7.04 -35.37
N THR A 462 -5.55 8.18 -34.85
CA THR A 462 -5.45 8.49 -33.41
C THR A 462 -6.33 7.57 -32.57
N SER A 463 -7.54 7.25 -33.03
CA SER A 463 -8.43 6.28 -32.37
C SER A 463 -7.81 4.89 -32.33
N ASP A 464 -7.18 4.44 -33.42
CA ASP A 464 -6.54 3.14 -33.54
C ASP A 464 -5.30 3.00 -32.64
N ILE A 465 -4.57 4.10 -32.41
CA ILE A 465 -3.46 4.19 -31.45
C ILE A 465 -4.01 4.11 -30.02
N GLU A 466 -5.04 4.89 -29.70
CA GLU A 466 -5.67 4.91 -28.38
C GLU A 466 -6.25 3.53 -28.02
N GLN A 467 -6.95 2.87 -28.95
CA GLN A 467 -7.45 1.51 -28.77
C GLN A 467 -6.30 0.51 -28.55
N ALA A 468 -5.23 0.58 -29.35
CA ALA A 468 -4.06 -0.27 -29.14
C ALA A 468 -3.43 -0.04 -27.76
N PHE A 469 -3.35 1.21 -27.28
CA PHE A 469 -2.87 1.54 -25.95
C PHE A 469 -3.76 0.93 -24.85
N GLN A 470 -5.08 1.07 -24.98
CA GLN A 470 -6.06 0.53 -24.02
C GLN A 470 -6.02 -1.00 -23.91
N THR A 471 -5.56 -1.72 -24.95
CA THR A 471 -5.39 -3.19 -24.88
C THR A 471 -4.20 -3.64 -24.04
N ILE A 472 -3.20 -2.77 -23.81
CA ILE A 472 -1.95 -3.14 -23.12
C ILE A 472 -2.17 -3.33 -21.61
N GLU A 473 -2.92 -2.43 -20.97
CA GLU A 473 -3.10 -2.44 -19.51
C GLU A 473 -3.82 -3.71 -18.99
N PRO A 474 -4.93 -4.17 -19.61
CA PRO A 474 -5.56 -5.43 -19.23
C PRO A 474 -4.61 -6.63 -19.33
N LEU A 475 -3.84 -6.73 -20.42
CA LEU A 475 -2.88 -7.82 -20.62
C LEU A 475 -1.74 -7.78 -19.58
N LYS A 476 -1.24 -6.59 -19.24
CA LYS A 476 -0.25 -6.41 -18.16
C LYS A 476 -0.81 -6.82 -16.80
N ASN A 477 -2.07 -6.49 -16.52
CA ASN A 477 -2.73 -6.90 -15.27
C ASN A 477 -2.92 -8.42 -15.20
N GLU A 478 -3.30 -9.07 -16.31
CA GLU A 478 -3.37 -10.54 -16.39
C GLU A 478 -2.00 -11.21 -16.19
N LEU A 479 -0.95 -10.69 -16.82
CA LEU A 479 0.42 -11.18 -16.65
C LEU A 479 0.89 -11.01 -15.20
N LYS A 480 0.56 -9.88 -14.57
CA LYS A 480 0.86 -9.62 -13.16
C LYS A 480 0.14 -10.63 -12.26
N ASN A 481 -1.16 -10.86 -12.46
CA ASN A 481 -1.92 -11.84 -11.68
C ASN A 481 -1.33 -13.26 -11.79
N LEU A 482 -0.89 -13.66 -12.98
CA LEU A 482 -0.22 -14.96 -13.18
C LEU A 482 1.13 -15.01 -12.46
N THR A 483 1.89 -13.91 -12.48
CA THR A 483 3.20 -13.82 -11.80
C THR A 483 3.03 -13.85 -10.29
N ASP A 484 2.06 -13.11 -9.75
CA ASP A 484 1.70 -13.10 -8.34
C ASP A 484 1.24 -14.51 -7.90
N ARG A 485 0.42 -15.19 -8.71
CA ARG A 485 0.00 -16.58 -8.43
C ARG A 485 1.18 -17.54 -8.40
N LYS A 486 2.13 -17.41 -9.33
CA LYS A 486 3.37 -18.20 -9.35
C LYS A 486 4.18 -18.00 -8.06
N ASP A 487 4.35 -16.75 -7.64
CA ASP A 487 5.13 -16.43 -6.43
C ASP A 487 4.43 -16.94 -5.15
N ILE A 488 3.09 -16.86 -5.09
CA ILE A 488 2.29 -17.46 -4.02
C ILE A 488 2.51 -18.97 -3.97
N ILE A 489 2.39 -19.68 -5.09
CA ILE A 489 2.57 -21.15 -5.13
C ILE A 489 3.99 -21.54 -4.69
N LEU A 490 5.03 -20.84 -5.14
CA LEU A 490 6.41 -21.09 -4.69
C LEU A 490 6.58 -20.89 -3.18
N SER A 491 5.91 -19.88 -2.62
CA SER A 491 5.92 -19.64 -1.18
C SER A 491 5.16 -20.72 -0.39
N GLU A 492 4.03 -21.20 -0.92
CA GLU A 492 3.26 -22.31 -0.35
C GLU A 492 4.10 -23.59 -0.35
N ILE A 493 4.71 -23.96 -1.48
CA ILE A 493 5.60 -25.14 -1.60
C ILE A 493 6.73 -25.06 -0.58
N LYS A 494 7.45 -23.94 -0.51
CA LYS A 494 8.56 -23.76 0.45
C LYS A 494 8.11 -23.88 1.90
N THR A 495 6.91 -23.42 2.21
CA THR A 495 6.33 -23.52 3.56
C THR A 495 5.97 -24.97 3.90
N GLU A 496 5.40 -25.71 2.94
CA GLU A 496 5.09 -27.13 3.10
C GLU A 496 6.36 -28.00 3.19
N GLU A 497 7.40 -27.73 2.40
CA GLU A 497 8.70 -28.41 2.48
C GLU A 497 9.41 -28.20 3.82
N ALA A 498 9.29 -27.00 4.40
CA ALA A 498 9.86 -26.70 5.70
C ALA A 498 9.26 -27.56 6.82
N LYS A 499 7.98 -27.94 6.72
CA LYS A 499 7.32 -28.85 7.66
C LYS A 499 7.97 -30.23 7.63
N LEU A 500 8.23 -30.79 6.43
CA LEU A 500 8.87 -32.11 6.27
C LEU A 500 10.31 -32.13 6.80
N LYS A 501 11.07 -31.05 6.62
CA LYS A 501 12.47 -30.96 7.06
C LYS A 501 12.62 -31.00 8.59
N SER A 502 11.62 -30.49 9.32
CA SER A 502 11.59 -30.52 10.79
C SER A 502 11.47 -31.95 11.36
N GLU A 503 10.83 -32.88 10.64
CA GLU A 503 10.65 -34.27 11.09
C GLU A 503 11.98 -35.05 11.13
N GLY A 504 12.83 -34.86 10.12
CA GLY A 504 14.16 -35.46 10.08
C GLY A 504 15.08 -34.97 11.19
N GLU A 505 14.89 -33.73 11.67
CA GLU A 505 15.62 -33.20 12.81
C GLU A 505 15.09 -33.75 14.14
N ALA A 506 13.77 -33.88 14.32
CA ALA A 506 13.18 -34.46 15.52
C ALA A 506 13.65 -35.92 15.76
N CYS A 507 13.69 -36.73 14.69
CA CYS A 507 14.21 -38.10 14.73
C CYS A 507 15.69 -38.15 15.16
N LYS A 508 16.53 -37.25 14.61
CA LYS A 508 17.95 -37.16 14.98
C LYS A 508 18.12 -36.82 16.46
N ARG A 509 17.37 -35.83 16.96
CA ARG A 509 17.42 -35.42 18.37
C ARG A 509 17.01 -36.55 19.33
N ILE A 510 16.00 -37.33 18.99
CA ILE A 510 15.60 -38.50 19.80
C ILE A 510 16.72 -39.53 19.84
N ASN A 511 17.33 -39.83 18.68
CA ASN A 511 18.45 -40.76 18.62
C ASN A 511 19.67 -40.25 19.39
N GLU A 512 19.96 -38.96 19.38
CA GLU A 512 21.02 -38.36 20.21
C GLU A 512 20.77 -38.57 21.71
N ILE A 513 19.52 -38.43 22.17
CA ILE A 513 19.14 -38.66 23.57
C ILE A 513 19.24 -40.15 23.93
N LEU A 514 18.80 -41.05 23.03
CA LEU A 514 18.85 -42.50 23.25
C LEU A 514 20.27 -43.07 23.23
N GLN A 515 21.16 -42.51 22.40
CA GLN A 515 22.56 -42.93 22.23
C GLN A 515 23.52 -42.34 23.28
N HIS A 516 23.06 -41.40 24.11
CA HIS A 516 23.85 -40.82 25.20
C HIS A 516 24.32 -41.88 26.21
N ASP A 517 25.46 -41.67 26.89
CA ASP A 517 26.21 -42.65 27.71
C ASP A 517 25.42 -43.39 28.81
N PHE A 518 24.22 -42.90 29.16
CA PHE A 518 23.34 -43.48 30.19
C PHE A 518 21.99 -43.97 29.64
N GLY A 519 21.78 -43.88 28.32
CA GLY A 519 20.61 -44.38 27.61
C GLY A 519 20.76 -45.83 27.16
N HIS A 520 19.74 -46.36 26.50
CA HIS A 520 19.81 -47.67 25.86
C HIS A 520 20.47 -47.55 24.48
N GLN A 521 21.82 -47.60 24.43
CA GLN A 521 22.63 -47.51 23.20
C GLN A 521 22.26 -48.54 22.10
N TYR A 522 21.44 -49.53 22.45
CA TYR A 522 20.96 -50.55 21.54
C TYR A 522 19.65 -50.20 20.84
N LEU A 523 18.99 -49.06 21.13
CA LEU A 523 17.73 -48.66 20.52
C LEU A 523 17.89 -47.40 19.66
N SER A 524 17.29 -47.40 18.47
CA SER A 524 17.25 -46.24 17.56
C SER A 524 15.87 -46.11 16.90
N LEU A 525 15.41 -44.89 16.72
CA LEU A 525 14.22 -44.53 15.95
C LEU A 525 14.64 -44.28 14.49
N GLU A 526 14.10 -45.03 13.55
CA GLU A 526 14.44 -44.91 12.12
C GLU A 526 13.19 -44.61 11.28
N PRO A 527 13.29 -43.75 10.26
CA PRO A 527 12.20 -43.51 9.32
C PRO A 527 12.05 -44.71 8.36
N ILE A 528 10.81 -45.15 8.14
CA ILE A 528 10.42 -46.17 7.16
C ILE A 528 9.39 -45.58 6.21
N GLU A 529 9.62 -45.77 4.91
CA GLU A 529 8.64 -45.47 3.87
C GLU A 529 7.68 -46.65 3.74
N THR A 530 6.41 -46.45 4.13
CA THR A 530 5.34 -47.43 3.91
C THR A 530 4.47 -47.01 2.73
N ALA A 531 4.31 -47.91 1.76
CA ALA A 531 3.39 -47.71 0.64
C ALA A 531 1.96 -48.04 1.10
N ASN A 532 1.08 -47.02 1.18
CA ASN A 532 -0.34 -47.22 1.40
C ASN A 532 -1.12 -47.07 0.09
N ILE A 533 -2.37 -47.52 0.08
CA ILE A 533 -3.28 -47.55 -1.08
C ILE A 533 -3.48 -46.14 -1.71
N ASN A 534 -3.20 -45.06 -0.97
CA ASN A 534 -3.30 -43.66 -1.41
C ASN A 534 -1.96 -42.92 -1.52
N GLY A 535 -0.80 -43.60 -1.41
CA GLY A 535 0.53 -42.99 -1.56
C GLY A 535 1.56 -43.38 -0.49
N GLN A 536 2.78 -42.84 -0.60
CA GLN A 536 3.92 -43.11 0.29
C GLN A 536 3.78 -42.30 1.60
N SER A 537 3.74 -42.98 2.74
CA SER A 537 3.76 -42.36 4.07
C SER A 537 5.06 -42.67 4.80
N ILE A 538 5.71 -41.64 5.37
CA ILE A 538 6.85 -41.83 6.28
C ILE A 538 6.29 -42.17 7.67
N LYS A 539 6.65 -43.34 8.18
CA LYS A 539 6.40 -43.76 9.56
C LYS A 539 7.73 -43.99 10.27
N PHE A 540 7.71 -44.07 11.60
CA PHE A 540 8.94 -44.37 12.35
C PHE A 540 8.86 -45.76 12.98
N GLU A 541 9.98 -46.46 12.97
CA GLU A 541 10.14 -47.78 13.60
C GLU A 541 11.28 -47.74 14.63
N ILE A 542 11.08 -48.44 15.73
CA ILE A 542 12.15 -48.66 16.71
C ILE A 542 12.95 -49.89 16.30
N GLN A 543 14.25 -49.70 16.13
CA GLN A 543 15.18 -50.74 15.79
C GLN A 543 16.13 -51.00 16.96
N ARG A 544 16.39 -52.29 17.22
CA ARG A 544 17.37 -52.77 18.19
C ARG A 544 18.65 -53.21 17.46
N LEU A 545 19.81 -52.78 17.95
CA LEU A 545 21.12 -53.18 17.44
C LEU A 545 21.47 -54.56 18.00
N ARG A 546 21.51 -55.59 17.13
CA ARG A 546 21.97 -56.95 17.46
C ARG A 546 23.08 -57.36 16.50
N ASN A 547 24.26 -57.71 17.04
CA ASN A 547 25.42 -58.17 16.26
C ASN A 547 25.81 -57.26 15.08
N GLY A 548 25.71 -55.94 15.25
CA GLY A 548 26.02 -54.95 14.21
C GLY A 548 24.91 -54.70 13.18
N ASN A 549 23.80 -55.45 13.22
CA ASN A 549 22.64 -55.24 12.36
C ASN A 549 21.47 -54.62 13.14
N LYS A 550 20.77 -53.68 12.50
CA LYS A 550 19.54 -53.09 13.03
C LYS A 550 18.35 -53.98 12.67
N THR A 551 17.52 -54.32 13.65
CA THR A 551 16.33 -55.17 13.48
C THR A 551 15.16 -54.56 14.22
N LYS A 552 13.92 -54.72 13.74
CA LYS A 552 12.72 -54.24 14.44
C LYS A 552 12.71 -54.71 15.90
N ALA A 553 12.54 -53.77 16.83
CA ALA A 553 12.55 -54.06 18.25
C ALA A 553 11.19 -54.64 18.69
N HIS A 554 11.13 -55.96 18.87
CA HIS A 554 9.99 -56.63 19.51
C HIS A 554 10.24 -56.82 21.02
N ASN A 555 9.16 -56.89 21.82
CA ASN A 555 9.18 -57.10 23.27
C ASN A 555 10.05 -56.09 24.04
N LEU A 556 9.66 -54.82 24.02
CA LEU A 556 10.29 -53.77 24.83
C LEU A 556 9.89 -53.94 26.31
N SER A 557 10.85 -53.78 27.21
CA SER A 557 10.58 -53.74 28.66
C SER A 557 9.79 -52.48 29.06
N GLU A 558 9.10 -52.52 30.19
CA GLU A 558 8.35 -51.34 30.69
C GLU A 558 9.25 -50.10 30.85
N GLY A 559 10.50 -50.29 31.29
CA GLY A 559 11.50 -49.23 31.39
C GLY A 559 11.92 -48.65 30.04
N GLU A 560 12.14 -49.49 29.02
CA GLU A 560 12.43 -49.05 27.65
C GLU A 560 11.24 -48.28 27.05
N CYS A 561 10.01 -48.78 27.25
CA CYS A 561 8.80 -48.13 26.80
C CYS A 561 8.63 -46.74 27.43
N SER A 562 8.76 -46.64 28.77
CA SER A 562 8.68 -45.37 29.49
C SER A 562 9.77 -44.39 29.07
N LEU A 563 10.97 -44.89 28.77
CA LEU A 563 12.06 -44.03 28.33
C LEU A 563 11.81 -43.47 26.93
N ILE A 564 11.49 -44.33 25.97
CA ILE A 564 11.20 -43.93 24.60
C ILE A 564 10.04 -42.93 24.58
N SER A 565 8.98 -43.20 25.35
CA SER A 565 7.84 -42.30 25.42
C SER A 565 8.19 -40.94 26.01
N PHE A 566 9.08 -40.92 27.00
CA PHE A 566 9.55 -39.68 27.58
C PHE A 566 10.48 -38.91 26.63
N CYS A 567 11.39 -39.58 25.93
CA CYS A 567 12.23 -38.96 24.89
C CYS A 567 11.40 -38.38 23.74
N TYR A 568 10.35 -39.10 23.31
CA TYR A 568 9.40 -38.62 22.32
C TYR A 568 8.68 -37.36 22.80
N PHE A 569 8.23 -37.34 24.06
CA PHE A 569 7.63 -36.15 24.67
C PHE A 569 8.60 -34.96 24.71
N LEU A 570 9.86 -35.18 25.09
CA LEU A 570 10.88 -34.13 25.10
C LEU A 570 11.12 -33.55 23.70
N ALA A 571 11.21 -34.39 22.67
CA ALA A 571 11.35 -33.93 21.29
C ALA A 571 10.13 -33.11 20.84
N LYS A 572 8.91 -33.53 21.21
CA LYS A 572 7.67 -32.82 20.90
C LYS A 572 7.64 -31.40 21.49
N ILE A 573 8.08 -31.23 22.74
CA ILE A 573 8.06 -29.92 23.41
C ILE A 573 9.27 -29.05 23.04
N GLN A 574 10.31 -29.63 22.44
CA GLN A 574 11.59 -28.95 22.18
C GLN A 574 11.41 -27.73 21.28
N ASP A 575 10.59 -27.81 20.23
CA ASP A 575 10.40 -26.67 19.32
C ASP A 575 9.76 -25.47 20.02
N ASP A 576 8.81 -25.71 20.92
CA ASP A 576 8.20 -24.66 21.75
C ASP A 576 9.18 -24.09 22.78
N LEU A 577 10.09 -24.92 23.31
CA LEU A 577 11.18 -24.48 24.18
C LEU A 577 12.20 -23.65 23.39
N ASP A 578 12.62 -24.08 22.21
CA ASP A 578 13.62 -23.38 21.39
C ASP A 578 13.11 -22.02 20.91
N GLN A 579 11.83 -21.93 20.56
CA GLN A 579 11.12 -20.69 20.21
C GLN A 579 10.77 -19.80 21.42
N ASP A 580 11.20 -20.15 22.64
CA ASP A 580 10.95 -19.42 23.90
C ASP A 580 9.46 -19.11 24.16
N LYS A 581 8.55 -19.99 23.73
CA LYS A 581 7.09 -19.83 23.96
C LYS A 581 6.69 -20.01 25.42
N LYS A 582 7.60 -20.49 26.26
CA LYS A 582 7.42 -20.73 27.70
C LYS A 582 6.19 -21.58 28.02
N PRO A 583 6.10 -22.82 27.52
CA PRO A 583 4.94 -23.68 27.76
C PRO A 583 4.74 -24.01 29.25
N ILE A 584 3.53 -24.45 29.60
CA ILE A 584 3.24 -25.15 30.86
C ILE A 584 3.47 -26.65 30.62
N ILE A 585 4.22 -27.32 31.50
CA ILE A 585 4.58 -28.73 31.33
C ILE A 585 4.04 -29.53 32.51
N TRP A 586 3.30 -30.62 32.23
CA TRP A 586 2.83 -31.56 33.24
C TRP A 586 3.38 -32.95 32.95
N ILE A 587 4.05 -33.55 33.94
CA ILE A 587 4.67 -34.88 33.85
C ILE A 587 4.04 -35.78 34.91
N ASP A 588 3.24 -36.75 34.48
CA ASP A 588 2.58 -37.74 35.33
C ASP A 588 3.37 -39.04 35.35
N ASP A 589 4.03 -39.30 36.47
CA ASP A 589 4.69 -40.55 36.83
C ASP A 589 5.60 -41.13 35.72
N PRO A 590 6.70 -40.44 35.37
CA PRO A 590 7.51 -40.76 34.19
C PRO A 590 8.44 -41.97 34.35
N ILE A 591 8.24 -42.78 35.40
CA ILE A 591 9.13 -43.85 35.80
C ILE A 591 8.38 -45.17 36.00
N CYS A 592 9.02 -46.27 35.63
CA CYS A 592 8.60 -47.62 36.00
C CYS A 592 9.35 -48.09 37.26
N SER A 593 8.65 -48.78 38.16
CA SER A 593 9.08 -49.08 39.53
C SER A 593 10.28 -50.06 39.66
N LEU A 594 10.93 -50.44 38.56
CA LEU A 594 11.77 -51.64 38.48
C LEU A 594 13.29 -51.37 38.43
N ASP A 595 13.75 -50.16 38.06
CA ASP A 595 15.19 -49.87 37.91
C ASP A 595 15.61 -48.48 38.45
N SER A 596 16.59 -48.47 39.36
CA SER A 596 17.18 -47.24 39.92
C SER A 596 17.97 -46.42 38.89
N ASN A 597 18.60 -47.06 37.91
CA ASN A 597 19.33 -46.36 36.84
C ASN A 597 18.36 -45.59 35.93
N HIS A 598 17.24 -46.23 35.59
CA HIS A 598 16.17 -45.59 34.85
C HIS A 598 15.60 -44.35 35.58
N ILE A 599 15.37 -44.44 36.90
CA ILE A 599 14.93 -43.30 37.71
C ILE A 599 15.92 -42.13 37.63
N PHE A 600 17.22 -42.41 37.75
CA PHE A 600 18.25 -41.38 37.67
C PHE A 600 18.34 -40.76 36.27
N PHE A 601 18.20 -41.55 35.22
CA PHE A 601 18.23 -41.05 33.84
C PHE A 601 17.04 -40.12 33.54
N ILE A 602 15.82 -40.53 33.89
CA ILE A 602 14.62 -39.68 33.74
C ILE A 602 14.75 -38.38 34.54
N TYR A 603 15.25 -38.45 35.78
CA TYR A 603 15.57 -37.25 36.57
C TYR A 603 16.59 -36.35 35.86
N SER A 604 17.66 -36.93 35.30
CA SER A 604 18.73 -36.18 34.63
C SER A 604 18.19 -35.46 33.39
N LEU A 605 17.34 -36.12 32.61
CA LEU A 605 16.66 -35.52 31.46
C LEU A 605 15.75 -34.34 31.87
N ILE A 606 14.95 -34.50 32.93
CA ILE A 606 14.12 -33.41 33.45
C ILE A 606 14.99 -32.25 33.91
N ASN A 607 16.05 -32.53 34.66
CA ASN A 607 16.92 -31.49 35.22
C ASN A 607 17.69 -30.74 34.12
N GLU A 608 18.25 -31.42 33.13
CA GLU A 608 19.05 -30.81 32.08
C GLU A 608 18.18 -30.16 30.98
N LYS A 609 17.25 -30.93 30.39
CA LYS A 609 16.50 -30.50 29.21
C LYS A 609 15.32 -29.58 29.53
N ILE A 610 14.73 -29.69 30.72
CA ILE A 610 13.59 -28.84 31.11
C ILE A 610 14.06 -27.76 32.09
N CYS A 611 14.61 -28.17 33.24
CA CYS A 611 14.95 -27.23 34.31
C CYS A 611 16.20 -26.37 33.99
N GLY A 612 17.22 -26.94 33.34
CA GLY A 612 18.45 -26.26 32.98
C GLY A 612 18.24 -25.13 31.98
N LEU A 613 17.33 -25.32 31.01
CA LEU A 613 16.99 -24.32 30.00
C LEU A 613 16.16 -23.15 30.56
N LYS A 614 15.37 -23.37 31.62
CA LYS A 614 14.47 -22.37 32.26
C LYS A 614 13.45 -21.71 31.30
N LYS A 615 13.15 -22.35 30.16
CA LYS A 615 12.23 -21.84 29.14
C LYS A 615 10.79 -22.36 29.30
N PHE A 616 10.30 -22.52 30.54
CA PHE A 616 8.92 -22.94 30.82
C PHE A 616 8.22 -21.94 31.73
N SER A 617 6.89 -21.84 31.64
CA SER A 617 6.10 -20.99 32.53
C SER A 617 5.88 -21.65 33.90
N GLN A 618 5.49 -22.93 33.89
CA GLN A 618 5.35 -23.77 35.09
C GLN A 618 5.61 -25.23 34.75
N LEU A 619 6.21 -25.95 35.70
CA LEU A 619 6.46 -27.38 35.63
C LEU A 619 5.70 -28.09 36.75
N PHE A 620 4.95 -29.12 36.39
CA PHE A 620 4.21 -29.97 37.32
C PHE A 620 4.73 -31.40 37.17
N ILE A 621 5.17 -32.02 38.26
CA ILE A 621 5.67 -33.40 38.25
C ILE A 621 4.94 -34.16 39.34
N SER A 622 4.35 -35.30 39.00
CA SER A 622 3.71 -36.19 39.97
C SER A 622 4.33 -37.57 39.97
N THR A 623 4.43 -38.20 41.15
CA THR A 623 4.99 -39.55 41.26
C THR A 623 4.45 -40.32 42.48
N HIS A 624 4.50 -41.65 42.40
CA HIS A 624 4.29 -42.54 43.55
C HIS A 624 5.60 -43.04 44.19
N ASN A 625 6.73 -42.86 43.53
CA ASN A 625 8.01 -43.43 43.93
C ASN A 625 8.78 -42.49 44.87
N LEU A 626 9.21 -43.00 46.02
CA LEU A 626 9.94 -42.22 47.01
C LEU A 626 11.37 -41.90 46.59
N ASP A 627 12.04 -42.78 45.85
CA ASP A 627 13.40 -42.54 45.37
C ASP A 627 13.43 -41.47 44.29
N PHE A 628 12.47 -41.48 43.37
CA PHE A 628 12.30 -40.39 42.42
C PHE A 628 11.95 -39.07 43.12
N LEU A 629 11.07 -39.10 44.13
CA LEU A 629 10.79 -37.92 44.96
C LEU A 629 12.07 -37.37 45.64
N LYS A 630 12.98 -38.23 46.12
CA LYS A 630 14.27 -37.78 46.69
C LYS A 630 15.09 -36.99 45.66
N TYR A 631 15.13 -37.43 44.41
CA TYR A 631 15.81 -36.67 43.34
C TYR A 631 15.06 -35.37 43.00
N LEU A 632 13.73 -35.40 42.89
CA LEU A 632 12.93 -34.19 42.64
C LEU A 632 13.10 -33.14 43.75
N LYS A 633 13.30 -33.55 45.01
CA LYS A 633 13.64 -32.61 46.10
C LYS A 633 14.96 -31.87 45.86
N ARG A 634 15.94 -32.48 45.17
CA ARG A 634 17.24 -31.85 44.87
C ARG A 634 17.13 -30.73 43.85
N LEU A 635 16.04 -30.68 43.07
CA LEU A 635 15.72 -29.50 42.25
C LEU A 635 15.65 -28.23 43.11
N ASN A 636 15.39 -28.34 44.41
CA ASN A 636 15.38 -27.20 45.34
C ASN A 636 16.78 -26.57 45.57
N ASN A 637 17.86 -27.35 45.44
CA ASN A 637 19.20 -26.93 45.87
C ASN A 637 20.16 -26.62 44.69
N SER A 638 19.85 -27.05 43.47
CA SER A 638 20.78 -26.98 42.32
C SER A 638 20.76 -25.66 41.54
N PHE A 639 19.86 -24.71 41.83
CA PHE A 639 19.74 -23.47 41.04
C PHE A 639 20.52 -22.27 41.62
N ASN A 640 21.27 -22.49 42.70
CA ASN A 640 22.08 -21.48 43.39
C ASN A 640 23.55 -21.41 42.94
N ASN A 641 23.90 -21.93 41.75
CA ASN A 641 25.22 -21.69 41.20
C ASN A 641 25.24 -20.34 40.46
N ASN A 642 25.78 -19.33 41.15
CA ASN A 642 26.29 -18.05 40.62
C ASN A 642 25.36 -16.83 40.58
N GLY A 643 24.47 -16.62 41.56
CA GLY A 643 23.97 -15.27 41.95
C GLY A 643 23.26 -14.38 40.91
N VAL A 644 23.10 -14.82 39.67
CA VAL A 644 22.62 -14.01 38.52
C VAL A 644 21.35 -14.60 37.91
N THR A 645 20.84 -15.73 38.40
CA THR A 645 19.69 -16.42 37.78
C THR A 645 18.40 -16.34 38.61
N PRO A 646 17.21 -16.33 37.98
CA PRO A 646 15.95 -16.19 38.70
C PRO A 646 15.71 -17.37 39.65
N ASN A 647 15.39 -17.05 40.90
CA ASN A 647 15.00 -18.02 41.93
C ASN A 647 13.66 -18.66 41.55
N LEU A 648 13.69 -19.87 40.99
CA LEU A 648 12.49 -20.68 40.74
C LEU A 648 11.88 -21.10 42.08
N LYS A 649 10.60 -20.79 42.29
CA LYS A 649 9.88 -21.18 43.51
C LYS A 649 9.30 -22.59 43.35
N ILE A 650 9.45 -23.41 44.38
CA ILE A 650 8.95 -24.80 44.41
C ILE A 650 7.78 -24.92 45.39
N ALA A 651 6.71 -25.59 44.98
CA ALA A 651 5.64 -26.05 45.86
C ALA A 651 5.56 -27.59 45.87
N LYS A 652 5.26 -28.15 47.04
CA LYS A 652 5.22 -29.60 47.28
C LYS A 652 3.83 -29.99 47.81
N PHE A 653 3.16 -30.88 47.10
CA PHE A 653 1.79 -31.30 47.38
C PHE A 653 1.73 -32.80 47.68
N LEU A 654 0.80 -33.19 48.55
CA LEU A 654 0.46 -34.56 48.85
C LEU A 654 -0.95 -34.84 48.34
N ILE A 655 -1.12 -35.92 47.58
CA ILE A 655 -2.42 -36.39 47.12
C ILE A 655 -2.78 -37.65 47.89
N GLN A 656 -3.85 -37.57 48.68
CA GLN A 656 -4.33 -38.66 49.52
C GLN A 656 -5.70 -39.11 49.04
N ARG A 657 -5.89 -40.42 49.01
CA ARG A 657 -7.21 -41.01 48.79
C ARG A 657 -7.81 -41.39 50.14
N PHE A 658 -9.00 -40.88 50.37
CA PHE A 658 -9.94 -41.39 51.36
C PHE A 658 -10.87 -42.41 50.69
N GLU A 659 -11.66 -43.15 51.46
CA GLU A 659 -12.47 -44.27 50.94
C GLU A 659 -13.20 -43.93 49.62
N ASN A 660 -13.90 -42.79 49.61
CA ASN A 660 -14.79 -42.40 48.52
C ASN A 660 -14.35 -41.17 47.71
N HIS A 661 -13.27 -40.47 48.12
CA HIS A 661 -12.79 -39.28 47.43
C HIS A 661 -11.27 -39.05 47.64
N SER A 662 -10.66 -38.25 46.77
CA SER A 662 -9.28 -37.80 46.91
C SER A 662 -9.17 -36.31 47.28
N MET A 663 -8.10 -35.97 47.97
CA MET A 663 -7.80 -34.62 48.44
C MET A 663 -6.35 -34.25 48.15
N ILE A 664 -6.12 -32.97 47.88
CA ILE A 664 -4.78 -32.37 47.73
C ILE A 664 -4.50 -31.54 48.97
N SER A 665 -3.37 -31.78 49.62
CA SER A 665 -2.90 -31.03 50.78
C SER A 665 -1.43 -30.61 50.62
N LYS A 666 -0.96 -29.69 51.46
CA LYS A 666 0.46 -29.33 51.52
C LYS A 666 1.24 -30.57 51.95
N MET A 667 2.35 -30.86 51.28
CA MET A 667 3.18 -32.00 51.65
C MET A 667 3.67 -31.85 53.11
N PRO A 668 3.48 -32.87 53.96
CA PRO A 668 3.92 -32.80 55.36
C PRO A 668 5.43 -32.61 55.49
N ASN A 669 5.86 -31.88 56.52
CA ASN A 669 7.28 -31.54 56.73
C ASN A 669 8.20 -32.77 56.79
N TYR A 670 7.75 -33.88 57.40
CA TYR A 670 8.53 -35.12 57.48
C TYR A 670 8.87 -35.69 56.08
N LEU A 671 8.00 -35.46 55.11
CA LEU A 671 8.16 -35.91 53.73
C LEU A 671 8.77 -34.81 52.85
N SER A 672 8.55 -33.53 53.13
CA SER A 672 9.02 -32.43 52.27
C SER A 672 10.45 -31.99 52.57
N GLU A 673 10.86 -31.94 53.84
CA GLU A 673 12.10 -31.30 54.29
C GLU A 673 13.27 -32.27 54.47
N TYR A 674 13.02 -33.46 55.00
CA TYR A 674 14.09 -34.41 55.30
C TYR A 674 14.54 -35.18 54.04
N ALA A 675 15.86 -35.35 53.90
CA ALA A 675 16.47 -36.12 52.83
C ALA A 675 16.19 -37.62 52.95
N THR A 676 16.22 -38.16 54.18
CA THR A 676 15.95 -39.56 54.50
C THR A 676 15.15 -39.69 55.80
N GLU A 677 14.51 -40.84 56.02
CA GLU A 677 13.86 -41.17 57.29
C GLU A 677 14.86 -41.11 58.47
N PHE A 678 16.13 -41.43 58.22
CA PHE A 678 17.20 -41.34 59.23
C PHE A 678 17.38 -39.91 59.78
N ASN A 679 17.36 -38.87 58.93
CA ASN A 679 17.42 -37.48 59.37
C ASN A 679 16.18 -37.08 60.19
N TYR A 680 15.01 -37.57 59.80
CA TYR A 680 13.77 -37.35 60.56
C TYR A 680 13.83 -38.00 61.95
N LEU A 681 14.30 -39.25 62.04
CA LEU A 681 14.45 -39.97 63.31
C LEU A 681 15.44 -39.27 64.25
N PHE A 682 16.56 -38.75 63.72
CA PHE A 682 17.48 -37.92 64.48
C PHE A 682 16.77 -36.68 65.05
N ASN A 683 15.98 -35.96 64.23
CA ASN A 683 15.20 -34.81 64.71
C ASN A 683 14.24 -35.19 65.85
N GLN A 684 13.57 -36.34 65.76
CA GLN A 684 12.67 -36.81 66.83
C GLN A 684 13.44 -37.05 68.13
N ILE A 685 14.60 -37.69 68.07
CA ILE A 685 15.45 -37.97 69.24
C ILE A 685 16.01 -36.68 69.83
N HIS A 686 16.53 -35.78 68.99
CA HIS A 686 17.06 -34.48 69.41
C HIS A 686 15.98 -33.62 70.06
N THR A 687 14.78 -33.57 69.48
CA THR A 687 13.60 -32.88 70.06
C THR A 687 13.24 -33.47 71.43
N CYS A 688 13.22 -34.81 71.57
CA CYS A 688 12.98 -35.46 72.86
C CYS A 688 14.07 -35.15 73.89
N ALA A 689 15.33 -35.03 73.49
CA ALA A 689 16.45 -34.72 74.39
C ALA A 689 16.49 -33.26 74.84
N SER A 690 16.00 -32.33 74.01
CA SER A 690 16.03 -30.88 74.23
C SER A 690 14.77 -30.29 74.86
N THR A 691 13.64 -31.01 74.79
CA THR A 691 12.35 -30.55 75.34
C THR A 691 12.25 -30.80 76.84
N ASN A 692 12.21 -29.72 77.63
CA ASN A 692 12.15 -29.80 79.10
C ASN A 692 10.72 -29.80 79.69
N LEU A 693 9.71 -29.33 78.94
CA LEU A 693 8.32 -29.21 79.39
C LEU A 693 7.40 -30.08 78.52
N LEU A 694 6.65 -30.98 79.15
CA LEU A 694 5.59 -31.75 78.47
C LEU A 694 4.36 -30.87 78.24
N SER A 695 3.83 -30.94 77.03
CA SER A 695 2.58 -30.29 76.62
C SER A 695 1.83 -31.19 75.64
N ASP A 696 0.54 -30.95 75.46
CA ASP A 696 -0.28 -31.68 74.48
C ASP A 696 0.29 -31.56 73.05
N HIS A 697 1.06 -30.50 72.77
CA HIS A 697 1.72 -30.29 71.48
C HIS A 697 2.97 -31.14 71.25
N ASN A 698 3.61 -31.67 72.30
CA ASN A 698 4.86 -32.43 72.18
C ASN A 698 4.79 -33.86 72.75
N HIS A 699 3.66 -34.25 73.35
CA HIS A 699 3.46 -35.57 73.91
C HIS A 699 3.73 -36.71 72.90
N SER A 700 3.37 -36.51 71.62
CA SER A 700 3.57 -37.51 70.57
C SER A 700 5.03 -37.86 70.29
N PHE A 701 5.97 -36.94 70.56
CA PHE A 701 7.41 -37.19 70.42
C PHE A 701 7.87 -38.23 71.44
N PHE A 702 7.45 -38.06 72.69
CA PHE A 702 7.75 -39.00 73.77
C PHE A 702 7.00 -40.32 73.59
N TYR A 703 5.76 -40.29 73.09
CA TYR A 703 4.97 -41.50 72.84
C TYR A 703 5.60 -42.44 71.82
N ASN A 704 6.11 -41.89 70.73
CA ASN A 704 6.73 -42.68 69.67
C ASN A 704 8.24 -42.88 69.88
N PHE A 705 8.80 -42.39 70.99
CA PHE A 705 10.25 -42.32 71.19
C PHE A 705 10.91 -43.70 71.09
N SER A 706 10.41 -44.72 71.80
CA SER A 706 11.00 -46.07 71.79
C SER A 706 11.15 -46.65 70.39
N ASN A 707 10.13 -46.49 69.53
CA ASN A 707 10.17 -46.95 68.14
C ASN A 707 11.16 -46.14 67.29
N ASN A 708 11.18 -44.81 67.46
CA ASN A 708 12.07 -43.93 66.73
C ASN A 708 13.54 -44.14 67.12
N ALA A 709 13.80 -44.28 68.42
CA ALA A 709 15.12 -44.53 69.00
C ALA A 709 15.68 -45.88 68.53
N ARG A 710 14.88 -46.95 68.56
CA ARG A 710 15.27 -48.28 68.04
C ARG A 710 15.70 -48.18 66.58
N LYS A 711 14.83 -47.67 65.69
CA LYS A 711 15.13 -47.53 64.25
C LYS A 711 16.40 -46.70 64.02
N PHE A 712 16.56 -45.58 64.72
CA PHE A 712 17.74 -44.73 64.57
C PHE A 712 19.01 -45.45 64.99
N ILE A 713 19.03 -46.10 66.16
CA ILE A 713 20.22 -46.79 66.66
C ILE A 713 20.58 -47.97 65.78
N GLU A 714 19.61 -48.74 65.30
CA GLU A 714 19.86 -49.84 64.35
C GLU A 714 20.55 -49.32 63.08
N ILE A 715 20.01 -48.27 62.46
CA ILE A 715 20.60 -47.64 61.26
C ILE A 715 21.99 -47.06 61.58
N TYR A 716 22.11 -46.28 62.66
CA TYR A 716 23.34 -45.58 63.04
C TYR A 716 24.47 -46.55 63.41
N SER A 717 24.16 -47.55 64.23
CA SER A 717 25.12 -48.59 64.64
C SER A 717 25.51 -49.49 63.48
N PHE A 718 24.61 -49.77 62.52
CA PHE A 718 24.95 -50.51 61.31
C PHE A 718 25.97 -49.76 60.45
N TYR A 719 25.83 -48.45 60.26
CA TYR A 719 26.81 -47.66 59.52
C TYR A 719 28.18 -47.59 60.22
N LYS A 720 28.23 -47.63 61.56
CA LYS A 720 29.49 -47.73 62.31
C LYS A 720 30.09 -49.15 62.30
N PHE A 721 29.24 -50.18 62.27
CA PHE A 721 29.63 -51.58 62.35
C PHE A 721 28.84 -52.41 61.31
N PRO A 722 29.22 -52.36 60.01
CA PRO A 722 28.47 -52.98 58.92
C PRO A 722 28.69 -54.50 58.89
N THR A 723 28.07 -55.19 59.84
CA THR A 723 28.13 -56.66 59.96
C THR A 723 26.74 -57.24 59.66
N TYR A 724 26.67 -58.10 58.64
CA TYR A 724 25.41 -58.66 58.13
C TYR A 724 24.90 -59.88 58.93
N PHE A 725 25.73 -60.47 59.80
CA PHE A 725 25.49 -61.78 60.44
C PHE A 725 25.72 -61.84 61.96
N ARG A 726 26.00 -60.73 62.66
CA ARG A 726 26.04 -60.73 64.13
C ARG A 726 24.65 -60.45 64.68
N GLU A 727 24.26 -61.11 65.77
CA GLU A 727 23.03 -60.79 66.49
C GLU A 727 23.04 -59.29 66.84
N ASP A 728 21.93 -58.58 66.61
CA ASP A 728 21.82 -57.12 66.84
C ASP A 728 22.34 -56.71 68.23
N ASP A 729 22.24 -57.63 69.19
CA ASP A 729 22.68 -57.50 70.56
C ASP A 729 24.22 -57.34 70.70
N GLU A 730 25.04 -58.07 69.91
CA GLU A 730 26.50 -57.89 69.89
C GLU A 730 26.90 -56.56 69.24
N ARG A 731 26.20 -56.15 68.17
CA ARG A 731 26.42 -54.85 67.53
C ARG A 731 26.14 -53.72 68.51
N LEU A 732 25.03 -53.80 69.24
CA LEU A 732 24.67 -52.84 70.27
C LEU A 732 25.64 -52.87 71.45
N LYS A 733 26.18 -54.04 71.82
CA LYS A 733 27.22 -54.15 72.87
C LYS A 733 28.47 -53.37 72.49
N ASN A 734 28.96 -53.56 71.27
CA ASN A 734 30.12 -52.82 70.76
C ASN A 734 29.82 -51.33 70.58
N PHE A 735 28.60 -50.99 70.15
CA PHE A 735 28.18 -49.61 69.98
C PHE A 735 28.22 -48.82 71.29
N TRP A 736 27.66 -49.35 72.38
CA TRP A 736 27.62 -48.65 73.67
C TRP A 736 28.96 -48.73 74.41
N ASN A 737 29.68 -49.84 74.31
CA ASN A 737 30.91 -50.14 75.06
C ASN A 737 30.74 -49.99 76.60
N ASP A 738 29.49 -50.14 77.08
CA ASP A 738 29.09 -50.12 78.49
C ASP A 738 27.84 -51.00 78.62
N GLU A 739 27.92 -51.99 79.49
CA GLU A 739 26.86 -52.99 79.69
C GLU A 739 25.61 -52.39 80.36
N ILE A 740 25.76 -51.35 81.18
CA ILE A 740 24.66 -50.65 81.84
C ILE A 740 23.87 -49.85 80.80
N TYR A 741 24.54 -49.09 79.94
CA TYR A 741 23.87 -48.36 78.86
C TYR A 741 23.22 -49.33 77.86
N ARG A 742 23.87 -50.46 77.54
CA ARG A 742 23.29 -51.49 76.67
C ARG A 742 21.98 -52.07 77.23
N LEU A 743 21.97 -52.46 78.51
CA LEU A 743 20.78 -53.04 79.16
C LEU A 743 19.67 -52.01 79.34
N PHE A 744 20.00 -50.78 79.77
CA PHE A 744 19.02 -49.72 80.03
C PHE A 744 18.38 -49.21 78.73
N ILE A 745 19.17 -48.97 77.69
CA ILE A 745 18.67 -48.52 76.39
C ILE A 745 18.04 -49.68 75.63
N GLY A 746 18.53 -50.91 75.81
CA GLY A 746 17.90 -52.14 75.31
C GLY A 746 16.50 -52.35 75.87
N ARG A 747 16.27 -52.05 77.16
CA ARG A 747 14.92 -52.06 77.76
C ARG A 747 13.98 -51.09 77.05
N VAL A 748 14.40 -49.82 76.87
CA VAL A 748 13.58 -48.79 76.20
C VAL A 748 13.35 -49.09 74.73
N ASN A 749 14.35 -49.61 74.02
CA ASN A 749 14.27 -49.85 72.60
C ASN A 749 13.67 -51.20 72.22
N ASN A 750 13.72 -52.23 73.08
CA ASN A 750 13.23 -53.57 72.77
C ASN A 750 11.93 -53.90 73.52
N GLU A 751 11.84 -53.59 74.81
CA GLU A 751 10.66 -53.95 75.62
C GLU A 751 9.50 -52.98 75.38
N TYR A 752 9.75 -51.67 75.37
CA TYR A 752 8.69 -50.67 75.17
C TYR A 752 8.29 -50.45 73.70
N SER A 753 9.15 -50.78 72.73
CA SER A 753 8.81 -50.69 71.30
C SER A 753 7.96 -51.88 70.82
N HIS A 754 8.14 -53.06 71.42
CA HIS A 754 7.47 -54.31 71.04
C HIS A 754 6.43 -54.80 72.06
N CYS A 755 6.26 -54.12 73.20
CA CYS A 755 5.49 -54.62 74.35
C CYS A 755 5.91 -56.04 74.78
N ALA A 756 7.20 -56.36 74.64
CA ALA A 756 7.73 -57.68 74.93
C ALA A 756 7.88 -57.91 76.46
N GLY A 757 7.50 -59.10 76.93
CA GLY A 757 7.70 -59.53 78.32
C GLY A 757 6.43 -59.69 79.15
N VAL A 758 5.64 -58.61 79.34
CA VAL A 758 4.43 -58.64 80.21
C VAL A 758 3.34 -57.68 79.68
N LEU A 759 2.09 -58.16 79.53
CA LEU A 759 0.96 -57.41 78.95
C LEU A 759 0.63 -56.12 79.72
N GLU A 760 0.83 -56.12 81.04
CA GLU A 760 0.59 -54.99 81.95
C GLU A 760 1.42 -53.74 81.58
N ARG A 761 2.54 -53.90 80.85
CA ARG A 761 3.39 -52.80 80.37
C ARG A 761 2.74 -52.00 79.24
N GLY A 762 1.86 -52.61 78.45
CA GLY A 762 1.02 -51.89 77.49
C GLY A 762 -0.12 -51.12 78.16
N MET A 763 -0.34 -51.34 79.47
CA MET A 763 -1.40 -50.71 80.26
C MET A 763 -0.86 -49.59 81.18
N SER A 764 0.46 -49.45 81.33
CA SER A 764 1.10 -48.42 82.15
C SER A 764 1.31 -47.10 81.39
N LEU A 765 1.14 -45.98 82.09
CA LEU A 765 1.52 -44.66 81.57
C LEU A 765 3.03 -44.62 81.31
N MET A 766 3.44 -44.01 80.20
CA MET A 766 4.86 -43.95 79.82
C MET A 766 5.66 -43.05 80.77
N ASP A 767 6.86 -43.52 81.12
CA ASP A 767 7.83 -42.76 81.90
C ASP A 767 8.60 -41.78 80.99
N VAL A 768 8.09 -40.55 80.87
CA VAL A 768 8.74 -39.50 80.07
C VAL A 768 10.15 -39.16 80.57
N PRO A 769 10.41 -39.03 81.89
CA PRO A 769 11.77 -38.92 82.41
C PRO A 769 12.73 -40.02 81.92
N GLU A 770 12.29 -41.28 81.83
CA GLU A 770 13.08 -42.39 81.28
C GLU A 770 13.42 -42.16 79.79
N MET A 771 12.43 -41.78 78.97
CA MET A 771 12.64 -41.47 77.53
C MET A 771 13.61 -40.30 77.32
N HIS A 772 13.48 -39.25 78.13
CA HIS A 772 14.36 -38.08 78.07
C HIS A 772 15.82 -38.42 78.44
N ARG A 773 16.03 -39.28 79.45
CA ARG A 773 17.38 -39.77 79.79
C ARG A 773 17.99 -40.60 78.65
N VAL A 774 17.20 -41.49 78.04
CA VAL A 774 17.67 -42.29 76.90
C VAL A 774 17.97 -41.42 75.69
N ALA A 775 17.12 -40.44 75.38
CA ALA A 775 17.36 -39.48 74.30
C ALA A 775 18.68 -38.73 74.49
N LYS A 776 18.95 -38.24 75.71
CA LYS A 776 20.22 -37.59 76.06
C LYS A 776 21.42 -38.53 75.95
N ALA A 777 21.30 -39.78 76.39
CA ALA A 777 22.35 -40.78 76.25
C ALA A 777 22.67 -41.09 74.78
N ILE A 778 21.65 -41.20 73.92
CA ILE A 778 21.82 -41.37 72.47
C ILE A 778 22.54 -40.16 71.87
N ILE A 779 22.09 -38.95 72.18
CA ILE A 779 22.74 -37.73 71.67
C ILE A 779 24.19 -37.63 72.16
N GLN A 780 24.46 -37.92 73.44
CA GLN A 780 25.82 -37.94 73.98
C GLN A 780 26.69 -38.97 73.27
N LYS A 781 26.14 -40.13 72.90
CA LYS A 781 26.87 -41.15 72.15
C LYS A 781 27.17 -40.72 70.72
N VAL A 782 26.22 -40.08 70.04
CA VAL A 782 26.42 -39.51 68.69
C VAL A 782 27.46 -38.37 68.73
N LYS A 783 27.50 -37.58 69.81
CA LYS A 783 28.48 -36.50 70.02
C LYS A 783 29.93 -36.95 70.16
N GLU A 784 30.19 -38.23 70.47
CA GLU A 784 31.56 -38.79 70.40
C GLU A 784 32.15 -38.64 69.00
N ASP A 785 31.29 -38.54 67.98
CA ASP A 785 31.64 -38.24 66.60
C ASP A 785 31.19 -36.81 66.22
N THR A 786 32.01 -35.83 66.61
CA THR A 786 31.67 -34.41 66.46
C THR A 786 31.35 -34.02 65.02
N GLN A 787 32.07 -34.58 64.03
CA GLN A 787 31.83 -34.29 62.62
C GLN A 787 30.45 -34.79 62.18
N GLN A 788 30.12 -36.03 62.54
CA GLN A 788 28.82 -36.60 62.20
C GLN A 788 27.67 -35.91 62.96
N TYR A 789 27.88 -35.53 64.21
CA TYR A 789 26.88 -34.80 64.99
C TYR A 789 26.57 -33.42 64.39
N THR A 790 27.59 -32.65 64.00
CA THR A 790 27.40 -31.35 63.32
C THR A 790 26.61 -31.52 62.01
N ALA A 791 26.98 -32.50 61.17
CA ALA A 791 26.26 -32.77 59.93
C ALA A 791 24.79 -33.21 60.16
N LEU A 792 24.54 -33.94 61.25
CA LEU A 792 23.18 -34.32 61.65
C LEU A 792 22.36 -33.10 62.12
N LEU A 793 22.95 -32.19 62.89
CA LEU A 793 22.32 -30.92 63.28
C LEU A 793 22.02 -30.03 62.07
N GLU A 794 22.96 -29.89 61.14
CA GLU A 794 22.75 -29.17 59.87
C GLU A 794 21.58 -29.78 59.08
N SER A 795 21.45 -31.11 59.07
CA SER A 795 20.38 -31.82 58.37
C SER A 795 18.97 -31.55 58.93
N ILE A 796 18.88 -31.01 60.15
CA ILE A 796 17.63 -30.62 60.80
C ILE A 796 17.52 -29.08 60.94
N ASN A 797 18.37 -28.33 60.23
CA ASN A 797 18.46 -26.86 60.24
C ASN A 797 18.80 -26.25 61.60
N ILE A 798 19.62 -26.93 62.41
CA ILE A 798 20.15 -26.42 63.66
C ILE A 798 21.65 -26.18 63.49
N ASP A 799 22.09 -24.94 63.72
CA ASP A 799 23.53 -24.64 63.84
C ASP A 799 24.02 -25.15 65.19
N ILE A 800 25.21 -25.74 65.24
CA ILE A 800 25.85 -26.22 66.47
C ILE A 800 26.00 -25.09 67.52
N ALA A 801 26.10 -23.83 67.10
CA ALA A 801 26.11 -22.68 68.00
C ALA A 801 24.76 -22.43 68.70
N ASN A 802 23.66 -22.89 68.09
CA ASN A 802 22.29 -22.72 68.58
C ASN A 802 21.70 -24.02 69.14
N ASP A 803 22.50 -25.10 69.25
CA ASP A 803 22.04 -26.38 69.79
C ASP A 803 21.82 -26.27 71.31
N PRO A 804 20.58 -26.45 71.82
CA PRO A 804 20.28 -26.37 73.25
C PRO A 804 20.97 -27.47 74.07
N LEU A 805 21.49 -28.51 73.41
CA LEU A 805 22.23 -29.60 74.06
C LEU A 805 23.75 -29.35 74.07
N ASN A 806 24.24 -28.32 73.39
CA ASN A 806 25.67 -28.00 73.27
C ASN A 806 26.11 -27.05 74.40
N SER A 807 26.13 -27.54 75.64
CA SER A 807 26.72 -26.82 76.78
C SER A 807 27.95 -27.58 77.31
N PRO A 808 29.04 -26.89 77.71
CA PRO A 808 30.19 -27.56 78.31
C PRO A 808 29.84 -28.02 79.73
N GLN A 809 29.96 -29.33 79.97
CA GLN A 809 30.06 -30.02 81.28
C GLN A 809 29.35 -29.37 82.48
N ILE A 810 28.22 -29.95 82.92
CA ILE A 810 27.97 -30.07 84.36
C ILE A 810 28.76 -31.30 84.81
N ALA A 811 29.89 -31.05 85.45
CA ALA A 811 30.66 -32.05 86.16
C ALA A 811 29.80 -32.66 87.28
N VAL A 812 29.99 -33.97 87.43
CA VAL A 812 29.60 -34.77 88.59
C VAL A 812 29.95 -34.05 89.90
N ALA A 813 28.98 -34.00 90.81
CA ALA A 813 29.21 -34.12 92.25
C ALA A 813 28.31 -35.25 92.75
#